data_AF-A0A438K8L5-F1
#
_entry.id   AF-A0A438K8L5-F1
#
_cell.length_a   1.000
_cell.length_b   1.000
_cell.length_c   1.000
_cell.angle_alpha   90.00
_cell.angle_beta   90.00
_cell.angle_gamma   90.00
#
_symmetry.space_group_name_H-M   'P 1'
#
loop_
_entity.id
_entity.type
_entity.pdbx_description
1 polymer ?
#
loop_
_entity_poly.entity_id
_entity_poly.type
_entity_poly.pdbx_seq_one_letter_code
_entity_poly.pdbx_strand_id
1 'polypeptide(L)'
;MSKLEQRIDAVFCMIILQASVYIIIQLGVGILLGMIFMGVSYGVVEGNLVAGQKSLEVGRNVDTLNRHAVKTIQSEDGDIIDCIDIYKQPAFDHPALKNHTIQMTPSYDPTTETRAETIAAKLGGRKRESSRTVTSQLWQKSGSCPKGTIPVLRIQKKDLLKSNSVGEYGRKKQPGFTNELTLGNDSENSYLQQANHSKAVLLTEGFNYLGGKGDIQVFNPYVESDDEYSTSQVCLKHGPYYAFESVESGWAADASKTTGCFDLTCPGFIQTSSEIALGAAIYPISVPRGLPYQITIYIYKDPYTNNWWVQYGGKINIGYWPHKLFKMLSYGAEAVEWGGEVYSSKIGNSPPPHTATAMGSGKFPGPIFGSGCVRRMRVRENTAPLKFLSGFLLMQTSLIVFSNGVYGMSKERKASMEMEIDRKLKLLNKPAVKSIQSEDGDIIDCVDIHKQPALDHPALKKHIIQMAPKYVPEGVSPAMKKESSKTGGSEVKQIWQRSGSCPEGTIPIRRIQKKDLLRAASLQHFGRKPPSHPLQENTIKPDKSLGPNGTDVPVGPETNRSKAVLLSYEYQFLGASGAINVWKPTVDLPDDYSSGQIWLKSGNLSNYDSVESGWVVYPALYGNDQPRSFIHWTSDAYHTTGCFDLTCAGFVQTNNKISFGTALDPVSVASGPQYEIGVSIYMDPVTSNWWLDYGSETKVGYWPGTLFETLNFSAIVAEWGGEVYSSRVLNSQANHTTTQMGSGAFPTSLYGIASYVARIRNMDFSLQWKYPGDKETYLKGQGEYKLVAPGASRASGYWTTTLFTSLSHRAEALAWGGKVINSAHMGAHGQHTQTDMGSGHFLTMGNLRASFIRGIQFIDDKFFTRILWFLVPNITNKNCYGENEGEVSADWAGFYTVRVWRVA
;
A
#
# COMPACT_ATOMS: atom_id res chain seq x y z
N MET A 1 69.26 80.48 -16.46
CA MET A 1 68.24 80.69 -15.41
C MET A 1 66.88 80.03 -15.72
N SER A 2 66.56 79.69 -16.97
CA SER A 2 65.29 79.04 -17.35
C SER A 2 65.12 77.55 -17.04
N LYS A 3 66.13 76.87 -16.45
CA LYS A 3 66.04 75.47 -16.00
C LYS A 3 65.83 75.29 -14.49
N LEU A 4 65.89 76.39 -13.72
CA LEU A 4 65.74 76.35 -12.27
C LEU A 4 64.29 76.59 -11.84
N GLU A 5 63.56 77.49 -12.50
CA GLU A 5 62.12 77.72 -12.25
C GLU A 5 61.26 76.50 -12.59
N GLN A 6 61.53 75.82 -13.70
CA GLN A 6 60.79 74.60 -14.10
C GLN A 6 60.99 73.40 -13.16
N ARG A 7 62.08 73.37 -12.37
CA ARG A 7 62.33 72.30 -11.38
C ARG A 7 61.67 72.59 -10.03
N ILE A 8 61.45 73.85 -9.70
CA ILE A 8 60.80 74.26 -8.44
C ILE A 8 59.30 74.01 -8.52
N ASP A 9 58.66 74.31 -9.66
CA ASP A 9 57.22 74.06 -9.86
C ASP A 9 56.88 72.55 -9.88
N ALA A 10 57.75 71.72 -10.44
CA ALA A 10 57.56 70.27 -10.45
C ALA A 10 57.68 69.63 -9.04
N VAL A 11 58.58 70.16 -8.21
CA VAL A 11 58.76 69.69 -6.81
C VAL A 11 57.61 70.17 -5.93
N PHE A 12 57.14 71.42 -6.10
CA PHE A 12 55.97 71.92 -5.39
C PHE A 12 54.69 71.15 -5.75
N CYS A 13 54.50 70.80 -7.03
CA CYS A 13 53.34 70.03 -7.47
C CYS A 13 53.35 68.59 -6.92
N MET A 14 54.52 67.94 -6.86
CA MET A 14 54.65 66.61 -6.24
C MET A 14 54.40 66.61 -4.74
N ILE A 15 54.86 67.64 -4.02
CA ILE A 15 54.64 67.77 -2.57
C ILE A 15 53.15 68.00 -2.27
N ILE A 16 52.46 68.83 -3.06
CA ILE A 16 51.02 69.08 -2.92
C ILE A 16 50.21 67.82 -3.24
N LEU A 17 50.58 67.06 -4.27
CA LEU A 17 49.92 65.79 -4.60
C LEU A 17 50.12 64.72 -3.51
N GLN A 18 51.32 64.60 -2.95
CA GLN A 18 51.57 63.66 -1.85
C GLN A 18 50.83 64.05 -0.57
N ALA A 19 50.78 65.35 -0.23
CA ALA A 19 50.03 65.82 0.93
C ALA A 19 48.51 65.60 0.76
N SER A 20 47.98 65.83 -0.45
CA SER A 20 46.56 65.64 -0.77
C SER A 20 46.15 64.17 -0.68
N VAL A 21 46.96 63.26 -1.23
CA VAL A 21 46.72 61.81 -1.15
C VAL A 21 46.82 61.31 0.29
N TYR A 22 47.78 61.80 1.07
CA TYR A 22 47.91 61.43 2.48
C TYR A 22 46.70 61.87 3.32
N ILE A 23 46.20 63.09 3.09
CA ILE A 23 45.01 63.60 3.78
C ILE A 23 43.74 62.82 3.39
N ILE A 24 43.57 62.46 2.11
CA ILE A 24 42.45 61.65 1.64
C ILE A 24 42.49 60.24 2.25
N ILE A 25 43.67 59.63 2.35
CA ILE A 25 43.83 58.32 3.00
C ILE A 25 43.52 58.41 4.50
N GLN A 26 43.98 59.46 5.21
CA GLN A 26 43.69 59.64 6.64
C GLN A 26 42.20 59.90 6.91
N LEU A 27 41.53 60.70 6.07
CA LEU A 27 40.08 60.91 6.13
C LEU A 27 39.30 59.63 5.80
N GLY A 28 39.73 58.86 4.80
CA GLY A 28 39.13 57.58 4.44
C GLY A 28 39.23 56.54 5.55
N VAL A 29 40.41 56.43 6.18
CA VAL A 29 40.63 55.51 7.32
C VAL A 29 39.83 55.96 8.55
N GLY A 30 39.75 57.27 8.83
CA GLY A 30 38.95 57.81 9.92
C GLY A 30 37.44 57.56 9.73
N ILE A 31 36.93 57.73 8.51
CA ILE A 31 35.53 57.44 8.18
C ILE A 31 35.25 55.94 8.27
N LEU A 32 36.16 55.09 7.77
CA LEU A 32 36.01 53.63 7.86
C LEU A 32 36.01 53.14 9.31
N LEU A 33 36.95 53.63 10.14
CA LEU A 33 36.99 53.32 11.57
C LEU A 33 35.75 53.85 12.29
N GLY A 34 35.26 55.04 11.94
CA GLY A 34 34.02 55.60 12.46
C GLY A 34 32.77 54.79 12.09
N MET A 35 32.69 54.29 10.86
CA MET A 35 31.60 53.38 10.43
C MET A 35 31.69 52.03 11.13
N ILE A 36 32.89 51.49 11.36
CA ILE A 36 33.09 50.26 12.13
C ILE A 36 32.69 50.48 13.60
N PHE A 37 33.08 51.61 14.21
CA PHE A 37 32.72 51.92 15.59
C PHE A 37 31.22 52.18 15.75
N MET A 38 30.57 52.88 14.81
CA MET A 38 29.12 53.02 14.79
C MET A 38 28.42 51.68 14.56
N GLY A 39 28.90 50.83 13.64
CA GLY A 39 28.35 49.50 13.39
C GLY A 39 28.45 48.57 14.60
N VAL A 40 29.59 48.59 15.32
CA VAL A 40 29.78 47.84 16.56
C VAL A 40 28.90 48.41 17.68
N SER A 41 28.78 49.74 17.80
CA SER A 41 27.93 50.38 18.81
C SER A 41 26.43 50.12 18.55
N TYR A 42 25.98 50.20 17.30
CA TYR A 42 24.60 49.88 16.90
C TYR A 42 24.31 48.39 17.10
N GLY A 43 25.23 47.50 16.70
CA GLY A 43 25.09 46.05 16.92
C GLY A 43 25.08 45.64 18.40
N VAL A 44 25.84 46.35 19.26
CA VAL A 44 25.82 46.14 20.72
C VAL A 44 24.53 46.69 21.35
N VAL A 45 24.01 47.83 20.89
CA VAL A 45 22.75 48.41 21.39
C VAL A 45 21.55 47.57 20.94
N GLU A 46 21.51 47.14 19.69
CA GLU A 46 20.46 46.27 19.13
C GLU A 46 20.52 44.86 19.75
N GLY A 47 21.72 44.31 19.95
CA GLY A 47 21.92 43.06 20.69
C GLY A 47 21.45 43.13 22.16
N ASN A 48 21.69 44.24 22.84
CA ASN A 48 21.23 44.45 24.22
C ASN A 48 19.72 44.68 24.32
N LEU A 49 19.10 45.34 23.34
CA LEU A 49 17.64 45.49 23.24
C LEU A 49 16.94 44.15 22.97
N VAL A 50 17.46 43.35 22.04
CA VAL A 50 16.94 42.01 21.70
C VAL A 50 17.14 41.03 22.87
N ALA A 51 18.28 41.06 23.55
CA ALA A 51 18.53 40.25 24.75
C ALA A 51 17.63 40.68 25.94
N GLY A 52 17.38 41.98 26.09
CA GLY A 52 16.46 42.53 27.09
C GLY A 52 15.01 42.11 26.85
N GLN A 53 14.54 42.17 25.60
CA GLN A 53 13.19 41.75 25.20
C GLN A 53 12.99 40.23 25.37
N LYS A 54 13.98 39.41 24.97
CA LYS A 54 13.99 37.95 25.21
C LYS A 54 13.96 37.63 26.71
N SER A 55 14.70 38.37 27.55
CA SER A 55 14.72 38.14 29.01
C SER A 55 13.40 38.48 29.72
N LEU A 56 12.68 39.49 29.23
CA LEU A 56 11.35 39.89 29.74
C LEU A 56 10.25 38.91 29.31
N GLU A 57 10.27 38.48 28.05
CA GLU A 57 9.36 37.47 27.50
C GLU A 57 9.55 36.10 28.20
N VAL A 58 10.81 35.67 28.36
CA VAL A 58 11.14 34.45 29.12
C VAL A 58 10.67 34.57 30.56
N GLY A 59 10.84 35.72 31.23
CA GLY A 59 10.36 35.94 32.60
C GLY A 59 8.85 35.70 32.75
N ARG A 60 8.04 36.29 31.86
CA ARG A 60 6.57 36.14 31.87
C ARG A 60 6.12 34.71 31.55
N ASN A 61 6.86 34.01 30.70
CA ASN A 61 6.54 32.64 30.31
C ASN A 61 6.97 31.59 31.36
N VAL A 62 8.07 31.81 32.09
CA VAL A 62 8.51 30.93 33.20
C VAL A 62 7.41 30.77 34.26
N ASP A 63 6.78 31.89 34.65
CA ASP A 63 5.71 31.89 35.66
C ASP A 63 4.42 31.24 35.14
N THR A 64 4.22 31.22 33.82
CA THR A 64 3.06 30.57 33.17
C THR A 64 3.29 29.06 33.00
N LEU A 65 4.53 28.64 32.72
CA LEU A 65 4.91 27.25 32.51
C LEU A 65 5.05 26.48 33.83
N ASN A 66 5.59 27.12 34.87
CA ASN A 66 5.68 26.53 36.20
C ASN A 66 4.33 26.65 36.93
N ARG A 67 3.73 25.52 37.29
CA ARG A 67 2.47 25.50 38.07
C ARG A 67 2.74 25.77 39.54
N HIS A 68 1.70 26.15 40.26
CA HIS A 68 1.75 26.29 41.71
C HIS A 68 2.18 24.96 42.38
N ALA A 69 3.38 24.96 42.95
CA ALA A 69 3.94 23.84 43.69
C ALA A 69 3.33 23.75 45.09
N VAL A 70 2.86 22.58 45.49
CA VAL A 70 2.45 22.28 46.87
C VAL A 70 3.66 22.15 47.79
N LYS A 71 4.76 21.62 47.24
CA LYS A 71 6.06 21.46 47.90
C LYS A 71 7.14 21.53 46.84
N THR A 72 8.27 22.17 47.15
CA THR A 72 9.45 22.20 46.29
C THR A 72 10.59 21.44 46.99
N ILE A 73 11.32 20.63 46.24
CA ILE A 73 12.45 19.83 46.71
C ILE A 73 13.66 20.20 45.87
N GLN A 74 14.74 20.61 46.52
CA GLN A 74 16.01 20.86 45.85
C GLN A 74 16.90 19.63 45.97
N SER A 75 17.34 19.12 44.82
CA SER A 75 18.22 17.96 44.72
C SER A 75 19.70 18.39 44.84
N GLU A 76 20.56 17.46 45.22
CA GLU A 76 22.01 17.68 45.42
C GLU A 76 22.74 18.13 44.13
N ASP A 77 22.21 17.78 42.96
CA ASP A 77 22.70 18.16 41.64
C ASP A 77 22.18 19.54 41.15
N GLY A 78 21.36 20.22 41.95
CA GLY A 78 20.78 21.52 41.62
C GLY A 78 19.47 21.46 40.83
N ASP A 79 18.95 20.27 40.55
CA ASP A 79 17.59 20.11 40.02
C ASP A 79 16.57 20.51 41.09
N ILE A 80 15.48 21.18 40.67
CA ILE A 80 14.39 21.61 41.54
C ILE A 80 13.13 20.85 41.12
N ILE A 81 12.58 20.06 42.03
CA ILE A 81 11.38 19.26 41.80
C ILE A 81 10.19 19.92 42.50
N ASP A 82 9.17 20.26 41.72
CA ASP A 82 7.91 20.77 42.21
C ASP A 82 6.88 19.66 42.31
N CYS A 83 6.33 19.46 43.50
CA CYS A 83 5.20 18.60 43.75
C CYS A 83 3.92 19.35 43.37
N ILE A 84 3.36 19.03 42.20
CA ILE A 84 2.16 19.69 41.66
C ILE A 84 0.94 18.80 41.95
N ASP A 85 -0.18 19.42 42.30
CA ASP A 85 -1.46 18.71 42.41
C ASP A 85 -1.75 17.91 41.13
N ILE A 86 -2.12 16.64 41.27
CA ILE A 86 -2.29 15.72 40.14
C ILE A 86 -3.31 16.23 39.10
N TYR A 87 -4.31 17.02 39.51
CA TYR A 87 -5.33 17.60 38.61
C TYR A 87 -4.88 18.90 37.94
N LYS A 88 -3.73 19.45 38.35
CA LYS A 88 -3.14 20.69 37.81
C LYS A 88 -1.89 20.44 36.96
N GLN A 89 -1.62 19.17 36.62
CA GLN A 89 -0.46 18.80 35.81
C GLN A 89 -0.52 19.33 34.37
N PRO A 90 0.63 19.53 33.70
CA PRO A 90 0.69 20.08 32.33
C PRO A 90 -0.10 19.29 31.27
N ALA A 91 -0.36 18.00 31.51
CA ALA A 91 -1.11 17.15 30.58
C ALA A 91 -2.45 17.77 30.14
N PHE A 92 -3.12 18.49 31.04
CA PHE A 92 -4.45 19.06 30.81
C PHE A 92 -4.46 20.35 29.98
N ASP A 93 -3.29 20.87 29.62
CA ASP A 93 -3.19 21.93 28.61
C ASP A 93 -3.51 21.42 27.20
N HIS A 94 -3.45 20.09 26.99
CA HIS A 94 -3.89 19.50 25.73
C HIS A 94 -5.41 19.66 25.56
N PRO A 95 -5.91 20.22 24.44
CA PRO A 95 -7.34 20.46 24.22
C PRO A 95 -8.22 19.21 24.41
N ALA A 96 -7.74 18.04 23.99
CA ALA A 96 -8.45 16.77 24.14
C ALA A 96 -8.54 16.25 25.59
N LEU A 97 -7.81 16.86 26.55
CA LEU A 97 -7.68 16.37 27.93
C LEU A 97 -8.36 17.25 29.00
N LYS A 98 -8.93 18.40 28.67
CA LYS A 98 -9.49 19.37 29.65
C LYS A 98 -10.45 18.78 30.70
N ASN A 99 -11.24 17.75 30.34
CA ASN A 99 -12.19 17.07 31.24
C ASN A 99 -11.88 15.56 31.37
N HIS A 100 -10.62 15.17 31.24
CA HIS A 100 -10.25 13.76 31.28
C HIS A 100 -10.26 13.21 32.72
N THR A 101 -10.97 12.10 32.93
CA THR A 101 -10.93 11.35 34.18
C THR A 101 -9.62 10.58 34.31
N ILE A 102 -8.86 10.86 35.37
CA ILE A 102 -7.55 10.23 35.60
C ILE A 102 -7.72 8.75 35.97
N GLN A 103 -7.05 7.87 35.23
CA GLN A 103 -6.90 6.48 35.59
C GLN A 103 -5.69 6.34 36.55
N MET A 104 -5.95 6.24 37.85
CA MET A 104 -4.88 6.23 38.87
C MET A 104 -3.94 5.03 38.78
N THR A 105 -4.45 3.87 38.36
CA THR A 105 -3.68 2.63 38.22
C THR A 105 -4.13 1.86 36.98
N PRO A 106 -3.22 1.12 36.32
CA PRO A 106 -3.59 0.29 35.18
C PRO A 106 -4.61 -0.77 35.61
N SER A 107 -5.58 -1.07 34.74
CA SER A 107 -6.63 -2.07 34.99
C SER A 107 -6.05 -3.51 34.99
N TYR A 108 -4.85 -3.64 34.44
CA TYR A 108 -4.06 -4.86 34.36
C TYR A 108 -2.66 -4.56 34.91
N ASP A 109 -2.23 -5.29 35.94
CA ASP A 109 -0.86 -5.18 36.48
C ASP A 109 0.06 -6.24 35.84
N PRO A 110 0.98 -5.85 34.93
CA PRO A 110 1.90 -6.78 34.29
C PRO A 110 2.91 -7.44 35.23
N THR A 111 3.03 -6.99 36.48
CA THR A 111 3.96 -7.59 37.46
C THR A 111 3.51 -8.96 37.97
N THR A 112 2.27 -9.39 37.68
CA THR A 112 1.76 -10.72 38.04
C THR A 112 2.40 -11.84 37.19
N GLU A 113 2.78 -11.57 35.94
CA GLU A 113 3.46 -12.55 35.06
C GLU A 113 4.88 -12.90 35.56
N THR A 114 5.57 -11.97 36.23
CA THR A 114 6.89 -12.23 36.85
C THR A 114 6.85 -13.25 38.00
N ARG A 115 5.67 -13.50 38.60
CA ARG A 115 5.53 -14.47 39.70
C ARG A 115 5.54 -15.92 39.22
N ALA A 116 5.08 -16.18 37.98
CA ALA A 116 5.17 -17.48 37.33
C ALA A 116 6.61 -17.82 36.91
N GLU A 117 7.40 -16.82 36.49
CA GLU A 117 8.83 -16.97 36.13
C GLU A 117 9.71 -17.34 37.36
N THR A 118 9.32 -16.90 38.56
CA THR A 118 10.03 -17.23 39.81
C THR A 118 9.93 -18.72 40.16
N ILE A 119 8.90 -19.43 39.67
CA ILE A 119 8.72 -20.87 39.87
C ILE A 119 9.60 -21.67 38.89
N ALA A 120 9.75 -21.20 37.65
CA ALA A 120 10.63 -21.82 36.65
C ALA A 120 12.13 -21.68 37.01
N ALA A 121 12.53 -20.54 37.59
CA ALA A 121 13.91 -20.32 38.04
C ALA A 121 14.32 -21.18 39.25
N LYS A 122 13.37 -21.75 40.00
CA LYS A 122 13.66 -22.66 41.12
C LYS A 122 13.97 -24.10 40.69
N LEU A 123 13.66 -24.48 39.44
CA LEU A 123 13.79 -25.85 38.95
C LEU A 123 15.04 -26.12 38.08
N GLY A 124 15.88 -25.11 37.81
CA GLY A 124 17.12 -25.27 37.02
C GLY A 124 18.31 -24.51 37.63
N GLY A 125 19.29 -25.23 38.17
CA GLY A 125 20.41 -24.66 38.92
C GLY A 125 21.53 -24.05 38.08
N ARG A 126 21.78 -22.75 38.25
CA ARG A 126 23.05 -22.11 38.71
C ARG A 126 22.89 -20.58 38.57
N LYS A 127 22.83 -19.90 39.72
CA LYS A 127 22.86 -18.43 39.81
C LYS A 127 24.20 -17.91 39.30
N ARG A 128 24.16 -17.11 38.23
CA ARG A 128 25.14 -16.05 37.98
C ARG A 128 24.43 -14.78 37.50
N GLU A 129 23.36 -14.39 38.18
CA GLU A 129 22.94 -12.98 38.14
C GLU A 129 23.95 -12.20 38.98
N SER A 130 24.90 -11.52 38.32
CA SER A 130 25.49 -10.33 38.95
C SER A 130 24.31 -9.41 39.22
N SER A 131 23.90 -9.26 40.48
CA SER A 131 22.84 -8.36 40.91
C SER A 131 23.11 -6.97 40.33
N ARG A 132 22.42 -6.60 39.24
CA ARG A 132 22.54 -5.27 38.64
C ARG A 132 21.59 -4.35 39.37
N THR A 133 22.12 -3.30 39.95
CA THR A 133 21.35 -2.37 40.77
C THR A 133 20.51 -1.48 39.86
N VAL A 134 19.20 -1.46 40.10
CA VAL A 134 18.27 -0.54 39.45
C VAL A 134 18.60 0.87 39.94
N THR A 135 18.78 1.80 39.03
CA THR A 135 19.09 3.20 39.38
C THR A 135 17.88 3.89 40.00
N SER A 136 18.12 4.79 40.94
CA SER A 136 17.13 5.69 41.51
C SER A 136 17.29 7.09 40.90
N GLN A 137 16.49 8.05 41.35
CA GLN A 137 16.70 9.45 41.00
C GLN A 137 17.32 10.20 42.19
N LEU A 138 18.26 11.10 41.90
CA LEU A 138 19.06 11.73 42.96
C LEU A 138 18.21 12.54 43.94
N TRP A 139 17.19 13.24 43.43
CA TRP A 139 16.28 14.09 44.21
C TRP A 139 15.53 13.34 45.32
N GLN A 140 15.35 12.03 45.19
CA GLN A 140 14.66 11.21 46.19
C GLN A 140 15.41 11.18 47.53
N LYS A 141 16.71 11.48 47.54
CA LYS A 141 17.48 11.66 48.79
C LYS A 141 17.06 12.91 49.56
N SER A 142 16.64 13.96 48.86
CA SER A 142 16.21 15.23 49.44
C SER A 142 14.75 15.20 49.93
N GLY A 143 14.00 14.14 49.64
CA GLY A 143 12.65 13.92 50.15
C GLY A 143 11.70 13.29 49.14
N SER A 144 10.41 13.36 49.44
CA SER A 144 9.32 12.84 48.60
C SER A 144 8.16 13.83 48.48
N CYS A 145 7.36 13.66 47.43
CA CYS A 145 6.14 14.45 47.21
C CYS A 145 4.96 13.95 48.06
N PRO A 146 4.11 14.87 48.57
CA PRO A 146 2.90 14.50 49.31
C PRO A 146 1.91 13.67 48.48
N LYS A 147 1.04 12.89 49.15
CA LYS A 147 -0.05 12.17 48.47
C LYS A 147 -0.95 13.13 47.70
N GLY A 148 -1.40 12.72 46.52
CA GLY A 148 -2.21 13.56 45.62
C GLY A 148 -1.41 14.55 44.77
N THR A 149 -0.08 14.53 44.86
CA THR A 149 0.81 15.34 44.03
C THR A 149 1.74 14.48 43.18
N ILE A 150 2.20 15.03 42.06
CA ILE A 150 3.21 14.42 41.18
C ILE A 150 4.47 15.29 41.16
N PRO A 151 5.68 14.71 41.14
CA PRO A 151 6.93 15.46 40.99
C PRO A 151 7.13 15.88 39.54
N VAL A 152 7.37 17.17 39.32
CA VAL A 152 7.68 17.76 38.01
C VAL A 152 8.96 18.58 38.12
N LEU A 153 9.88 18.40 37.18
CA LEU A 153 11.11 19.18 37.14
C LEU A 153 10.78 20.66 36.81
N ARG A 154 11.22 21.60 37.66
CA ARG A 154 10.98 23.03 37.49
C ARG A 154 11.83 23.57 36.35
N ILE A 155 11.20 24.30 35.44
CA ILE A 155 11.89 25.00 34.35
C ILE A 155 12.53 26.27 34.92
N GLN A 156 13.84 26.43 34.78
CA GLN A 156 14.55 27.63 35.24
C GLN A 156 14.70 28.64 34.11
N LYS A 157 14.70 29.93 34.45
CA LYS A 157 14.88 31.03 33.49
C LYS A 157 16.15 30.88 32.63
N LYS A 158 17.22 30.37 33.24
CA LYS A 158 18.51 30.12 32.56
C LYS A 158 18.41 29.06 31.47
N ASP A 159 17.50 28.10 31.59
CA ASP A 159 17.35 26.99 30.65
C ASP A 159 16.55 27.45 29.41
N LEU A 160 15.50 28.25 29.62
CA LEU A 160 14.72 28.87 28.54
C LEU A 160 15.52 29.87 27.70
N LEU A 161 16.47 30.59 28.31
CA LEU A 161 17.32 31.55 27.59
C LEU A 161 18.21 30.88 26.53
N LYS A 162 18.53 29.59 26.70
CA LYS A 162 19.33 28.79 25.76
C LYS A 162 18.54 28.30 24.55
N SER A 163 17.21 28.35 24.61
CA SER A 163 16.34 27.93 23.50
C SER A 163 16.15 29.03 22.44
N ASN A 164 15.87 28.61 21.19
CA ASN A 164 15.57 29.52 20.08
C ASN A 164 14.20 30.20 20.24
N SER A 165 13.23 29.56 20.89
CA SER A 165 11.95 30.16 21.29
C SER A 165 11.32 29.38 22.44
N VAL A 166 10.42 30.02 23.20
CA VAL A 166 9.69 29.38 24.32
C VAL A 166 8.78 28.24 23.85
N GLY A 167 8.15 28.36 22.67
CA GLY A 167 7.28 27.32 22.11
C GLY A 167 8.02 26.11 21.53
N GLU A 168 9.32 26.28 21.24
CA GLU A 168 10.25 25.23 20.82
C GLU A 168 11.11 24.73 21.98
N TYR A 169 10.95 25.29 23.20
CA TYR A 169 11.53 24.71 24.40
C TYR A 169 10.74 23.46 24.73
N GLY A 170 11.46 22.38 24.92
CA GLY A 170 10.83 21.10 24.77
C GLY A 170 10.59 20.72 23.31
N ARG A 171 9.82 19.71 22.90
CA ARG A 171 9.86 19.13 21.51
C ARG A 171 11.20 18.59 20.95
N LYS A 172 11.30 17.26 20.86
CA LYS A 172 12.30 16.55 20.03
C LYS A 172 12.32 17.11 18.59
N LYS A 173 13.51 17.41 18.05
CA LYS A 173 13.67 17.95 16.69
C LYS A 173 13.31 16.89 15.64
N GLN A 174 12.51 17.29 14.65
CA GLN A 174 12.07 16.44 13.54
C GLN A 174 13.19 16.31 12.49
N PRO A 175 13.26 15.18 11.77
CA PRO A 175 14.18 15.04 10.64
C PRO A 175 13.88 16.12 9.58
N GLY A 176 14.88 16.93 9.23
CA GLY A 176 14.77 17.85 8.11
C GLY A 176 14.76 17.08 6.80
N PHE A 177 13.75 17.28 5.95
CA PHE A 177 13.75 16.72 4.59
C PHE A 177 14.51 17.66 3.67
N THR A 178 15.75 17.31 3.29
CA THR A 178 16.44 17.91 2.15
C THR A 178 16.05 17.13 0.89
N ASN A 179 15.46 17.82 -0.09
CA ASN A 179 15.06 17.26 -1.40
C ASN A 179 16.24 16.82 -2.30
N GLU A 180 17.44 16.68 -1.77
CA GLU A 180 18.66 16.32 -2.50
C GLU A 180 19.43 15.25 -1.74
N LEU A 181 19.06 13.98 -1.90
CA LEU A 181 19.97 12.87 -1.64
C LEU A 181 19.94 11.94 -2.85
N THR A 182 21.06 11.97 -3.56
CA THR A 182 21.43 11.15 -4.71
C THR A 182 21.20 9.66 -4.43
N LEU A 183 20.48 9.00 -5.34
CA LEU A 183 20.32 7.55 -5.41
C LEU A 183 21.68 6.87 -5.59
N GLY A 184 22.31 6.52 -4.46
CA GLY A 184 23.36 5.51 -4.36
C GLY A 184 22.74 4.12 -4.20
N ASN A 185 23.31 3.15 -4.90
CA ASN A 185 22.72 1.85 -5.24
C ASN A 185 22.71 0.80 -4.11
N ASP A 186 22.48 1.20 -2.85
CA ASP A 186 22.46 0.29 -1.69
C ASP A 186 21.07 0.28 -1.02
N SER A 187 20.21 -0.64 -1.49
CA SER A 187 18.79 -0.73 -1.13
C SER A 187 18.47 -1.41 0.21
N GLU A 188 19.45 -1.61 1.11
CA GLU A 188 19.22 -2.20 2.45
C GLU A 188 19.33 -1.22 3.63
N ASN A 189 19.79 0.03 3.45
CA ASN A 189 20.11 0.93 4.57
C ASN A 189 19.36 2.27 4.60
N SER A 190 18.37 2.49 3.72
CA SER A 190 17.67 3.78 3.61
C SER A 190 16.80 4.14 4.82
N TYR A 191 16.48 3.18 5.70
CA TYR A 191 15.67 3.40 6.91
C TYR A 191 16.43 4.12 8.05
N LEU A 192 17.76 4.22 7.98
CA LEU A 192 18.61 4.77 9.05
C LEU A 192 19.22 6.14 8.74
N GLN A 193 19.10 6.63 7.50
CA GLN A 193 19.66 7.92 7.10
C GLN A 193 18.62 9.03 7.25
N GLN A 194 18.62 9.67 8.42
CA GLN A 194 17.86 10.89 8.67
C GLN A 194 18.85 12.06 8.73
N ALA A 195 18.60 13.12 7.95
CA ALA A 195 19.44 14.32 8.01
C ALA A 195 19.52 14.82 9.46
N ASN A 196 20.72 15.06 9.96
CA ASN A 196 21.01 15.48 11.33
C ASN A 196 20.81 14.43 12.44
N HIS A 197 20.53 13.15 12.13
CA HIS A 197 20.38 12.08 13.14
C HIS A 197 21.29 10.87 12.84
N SER A 198 21.82 10.26 13.90
CA SER A 198 22.56 8.99 13.88
C SER A 198 21.90 7.98 14.81
N LYS A 199 21.51 6.82 14.30
CA LYS A 199 20.74 5.80 15.05
C LYS A 199 21.47 4.47 15.13
N ALA A 200 21.40 3.83 16.30
CA ALA A 200 21.79 2.43 16.48
C ALA A 200 20.69 1.72 17.28
N VAL A 201 19.76 1.09 16.55
CA VAL A 201 18.55 0.50 17.11
C VAL A 201 18.38 -0.95 16.68
N LEU A 202 17.77 -1.73 17.55
CA LEU A 202 17.15 -3.00 17.26
C LEU A 202 15.65 -2.72 17.05
N LEU A 203 15.16 -3.06 15.88
CA LEU A 203 13.76 -2.91 15.48
C LEU A 203 13.12 -4.29 15.38
N THR A 204 11.88 -4.43 15.83
CA THR A 204 11.09 -5.64 15.60
C THR A 204 10.46 -5.65 14.22
N GLU A 205 10.45 -6.81 13.56
CA GLU A 205 9.65 -7.06 12.36
C GLU A 205 8.38 -7.82 12.74
N GLY A 206 7.25 -7.13 12.82
CA GLY A 206 5.94 -7.77 13.05
C GLY A 206 4.88 -6.75 13.41
N PHE A 207 3.73 -6.79 12.76
CA PHE A 207 2.69 -5.80 12.98
C PHE A 207 1.80 -6.21 14.17
N ASN A 208 1.52 -5.27 15.09
CA ASN A 208 0.58 -5.36 16.23
C ASN A 208 1.17 -5.76 17.60
N TYR A 209 2.08 -4.93 18.13
CA TYR A 209 2.56 -4.98 19.51
C TYR A 209 1.67 -4.18 20.46
N LEU A 210 1.42 -4.76 21.63
CA LEU A 210 0.74 -4.14 22.76
C LEU A 210 1.73 -3.74 23.85
N GLY A 211 3.03 -3.92 23.65
CA GLY A 211 4.04 -3.42 24.57
C GLY A 211 5.47 -3.82 24.23
N GLY A 212 6.42 -3.04 24.73
CA GLY A 212 7.86 -3.22 24.57
C GLY A 212 8.58 -3.01 25.90
N LYS A 213 9.41 -3.98 26.30
CA LYS A 213 10.19 -3.98 27.55
C LYS A 213 11.67 -4.09 27.25
N GLY A 214 12.50 -3.35 27.96
CA GLY A 214 13.95 -3.45 27.84
C GLY A 214 14.68 -2.92 29.06
N ASP A 215 15.84 -3.51 29.36
CA ASP A 215 16.78 -2.98 30.33
C ASP A 215 17.83 -2.13 29.63
N ILE A 216 17.86 -0.85 29.91
CA ILE A 216 18.78 0.09 29.32
C ILE A 216 19.91 0.36 30.31
N GLN A 217 21.16 0.10 29.90
CA GLN A 217 22.31 0.50 30.69
C GLN A 217 22.45 2.03 30.66
N VAL A 218 22.62 2.65 31.82
CA VAL A 218 22.69 4.11 31.95
C VAL A 218 24.13 4.59 31.96
N PHE A 219 24.46 5.54 31.09
CA PHE A 219 25.79 6.16 30.97
C PHE A 219 25.65 7.69 30.92
N ASN A 220 26.77 8.41 31.08
CA ASN A 220 26.85 9.85 30.83
C ASN A 220 27.78 10.11 29.62
N PRO A 221 27.27 10.02 28.39
CA PRO A 221 28.07 10.24 27.18
C PRO A 221 28.43 11.72 27.01
N TYR A 222 29.53 11.97 26.30
CA TYR A 222 29.92 13.31 25.88
C TYR A 222 28.94 13.85 24.82
N VAL A 223 28.56 15.11 24.97
CA VAL A 223 27.75 15.88 24.00
C VAL A 223 28.58 17.07 23.56
N GLU A 224 28.79 17.23 22.25
CA GLU A 224 29.74 18.19 21.68
C GLU A 224 29.23 19.64 21.72
N SER A 225 27.94 19.85 21.46
CA SER A 225 27.34 21.17 21.29
C SER A 225 25.96 21.24 21.92
N ASP A 226 25.55 22.45 22.30
CA ASP A 226 24.28 22.72 23.00
C ASP A 226 23.04 22.42 22.12
N ASP A 227 23.17 22.29 20.81
CA ASP A 227 22.08 21.87 19.93
C ASP A 227 21.97 20.34 19.77
N GLU A 228 22.85 19.57 20.40
CA GLU A 228 22.96 18.12 20.23
C GLU A 228 22.40 17.34 21.43
N TYR A 229 21.94 16.12 21.18
CA TYR A 229 21.50 15.22 22.25
C TYR A 229 21.85 13.76 21.94
N SER A 230 21.88 12.93 22.98
CA SER A 230 22.10 11.49 22.90
C SER A 230 21.10 10.74 23.77
N THR A 231 20.36 9.78 23.22
CA THR A 231 19.35 9.01 23.95
C THR A 231 19.59 7.51 23.91
N SER A 232 18.96 6.80 24.84
CA SER A 232 18.70 5.37 24.75
C SER A 232 17.28 5.09 25.20
N GLN A 233 16.48 4.46 24.35
CA GLN A 233 15.03 4.41 24.49
C GLN A 233 14.42 3.07 24.08
N VAL A 234 13.23 2.82 24.63
CA VAL A 234 12.22 1.91 24.11
C VAL A 234 11.15 2.76 23.44
N CYS A 235 10.88 2.50 22.16
CA CYS A 235 9.90 3.25 21.39
C CYS A 235 8.91 2.29 20.72
N LEU A 236 7.61 2.61 20.79
CA LEU A 236 6.58 1.95 20.00
C LEU A 236 6.12 2.89 18.90
N LYS A 237 6.06 2.39 17.66
CA LYS A 237 5.71 3.18 16.47
C LYS A 237 4.58 2.55 15.68
N HIS A 238 3.79 3.40 15.02
CA HIS A 238 2.78 2.99 14.04
C HIS A 238 2.71 4.03 12.93
N GLY A 239 2.80 3.59 11.67
CA GLY A 239 2.74 4.45 10.50
C GLY A 239 4.07 4.52 9.72
N PRO A 240 4.03 5.09 8.51
CA PRO A 240 5.21 5.19 7.64
C PRO A 240 6.28 6.12 8.22
N TYR A 241 7.54 5.93 7.82
CA TYR A 241 8.68 6.67 8.41
C TYR A 241 8.56 8.21 8.33
N TYR A 242 7.81 8.72 7.35
CA TYR A 242 7.58 10.15 7.13
C TYR A 242 6.31 10.70 7.83
N ALA A 243 5.47 9.84 8.39
CA ALA A 243 4.21 10.23 9.05
C ALA A 243 3.74 9.15 10.05
N PHE A 244 4.56 8.88 11.08
CA PHE A 244 4.26 7.90 12.13
C PHE A 244 3.82 8.54 13.45
N GLU A 245 3.04 7.80 14.22
CA GLU A 245 2.79 8.05 15.63
C GLU A 245 3.77 7.23 16.48
N SER A 246 4.34 7.82 17.53
CA SER A 246 5.19 7.09 18.48
C SER A 246 4.90 7.43 19.93
N VAL A 247 5.17 6.46 20.81
CA VAL A 247 5.32 6.65 22.27
C VAL A 247 6.68 6.12 22.68
N GLU A 248 7.46 6.93 23.39
CA GLU A 248 8.88 6.66 23.65
C GLU A 248 9.17 6.88 25.14
N SER A 249 10.05 6.04 25.71
CA SER A 249 10.56 6.23 27.05
C SER A 249 11.97 5.67 27.16
N GLY A 250 12.84 6.38 27.88
CA GLY A 250 14.26 6.08 27.92
C GLY A 250 15.02 7.03 28.83
N TRP A 251 16.33 7.08 28.65
CA TRP A 251 17.18 8.13 29.22
C TRP A 251 17.85 8.92 28.11
N ALA A 252 18.16 10.18 28.40
CA ALA A 252 18.88 11.07 27.50
C ALA A 252 20.03 11.75 28.25
N ALA A 253 21.15 11.95 27.58
CA ALA A 253 22.15 12.92 27.97
C ALA A 253 21.67 14.33 27.58
N ASP A 254 22.13 15.33 28.32
CA ASP A 254 21.64 16.72 28.29
C ASP A 254 20.21 16.95 28.82
N ALA A 255 19.33 15.94 28.89
CA ALA A 255 18.00 16.03 29.49
C ALA A 255 17.17 17.25 29.01
N SER A 256 17.32 17.64 27.74
CA SER A 256 16.70 18.85 27.18
C SER A 256 17.12 20.17 27.86
N LYS A 257 18.29 20.23 28.50
CA LYS A 257 18.78 21.47 29.10
C LYS A 257 19.09 22.52 28.04
N THR A 258 19.44 22.11 26.83
CA THR A 258 19.69 23.00 25.69
C THR A 258 18.90 22.61 24.43
N THR A 259 18.42 21.38 24.35
CA THR A 259 17.58 20.84 23.26
C THR A 259 16.15 20.55 23.70
N GLY A 260 15.24 20.34 22.75
CA GLY A 260 13.82 20.12 23.03
C GLY A 260 13.42 18.73 23.59
N CYS A 261 12.15 18.46 23.90
CA CYS A 261 11.68 17.76 25.11
C CYS A 261 11.31 16.30 24.99
N PHE A 262 11.66 15.67 26.11
CA PHE A 262 11.51 14.27 26.47
C PHE A 262 10.64 14.09 27.74
N ASP A 263 10.03 15.16 28.29
CA ASP A 263 9.30 15.15 29.58
C ASP A 263 7.93 15.87 29.57
N LEU A 264 7.38 16.18 30.76
CA LEU A 264 6.06 16.79 31.00
C LEU A 264 5.88 18.22 30.51
N THR A 265 6.93 18.87 30.02
CA THR A 265 6.86 20.16 29.32
C THR A 265 5.95 20.12 28.09
N CYS A 266 5.79 18.95 27.45
CA CYS A 266 4.82 18.76 26.36
C CYS A 266 3.52 18.16 26.92
N PRO A 267 2.35 18.74 26.61
CA PRO A 267 1.09 18.24 27.14
C PRO A 267 0.68 16.93 26.43
N GLY A 268 0.05 16.01 27.15
CA GLY A 268 -0.49 14.76 26.59
C GLY A 268 -0.16 13.50 27.40
N PHE A 269 0.92 13.48 28.17
CA PHE A 269 1.23 12.39 29.10
C PHE A 269 0.64 12.67 30.49
N ILE A 270 -0.13 11.74 31.03
CA ILE A 270 -0.73 11.86 32.37
C ILE A 270 0.11 11.08 33.36
N GLN A 271 0.83 11.79 34.21
CA GLN A 271 1.59 11.19 35.30
C GLN A 271 0.69 10.95 36.52
N THR A 272 0.85 9.79 37.15
CA THR A 272 0.10 9.40 38.36
C THR A 272 1.00 9.02 39.52
N SER A 273 2.25 8.65 39.26
CA SER A 273 3.22 8.29 40.30
C SER A 273 3.87 9.52 40.93
N SER A 274 4.01 9.48 42.26
CA SER A 274 4.80 10.44 43.04
C SER A 274 6.27 10.04 43.22
N GLU A 275 6.68 8.90 42.65
CA GLU A 275 8.00 8.30 42.90
C GLU A 275 9.05 8.72 41.86
N ILE A 276 8.64 9.03 40.63
CA ILE A 276 9.57 9.33 39.52
C ILE A 276 9.25 10.71 38.95
N ALA A 277 10.24 11.59 38.91
CA ALA A 277 10.18 12.89 38.24
C ALA A 277 10.75 12.76 36.82
N LEU A 278 9.92 12.87 35.78
CA LEU A 278 10.41 12.84 34.39
C LEU A 278 11.39 14.01 34.15
N GLY A 279 12.51 13.74 33.48
CA GLY A 279 13.59 14.70 33.24
C GLY A 279 14.66 14.78 34.34
N ALA A 280 14.40 14.31 35.57
CA ALA A 280 15.36 14.39 36.67
C ALA A 280 16.51 13.38 36.54
N ALA A 281 17.70 13.75 37.04
CA ALA A 281 18.91 12.95 36.91
C ALA A 281 18.80 11.54 37.51
N ILE A 282 19.32 10.56 36.76
CA ILE A 282 19.39 9.15 37.16
C ILE A 282 20.74 8.88 37.83
N TYR A 283 20.72 8.27 39.00
CA TYR A 283 21.92 7.92 39.76
C TYR A 283 21.77 6.57 40.47
N PRO A 284 22.84 5.78 40.59
CA PRO A 284 24.18 5.93 40.00
C PRO A 284 24.25 5.53 38.51
N ILE A 285 25.26 6.03 37.79
CA ILE A 285 25.50 5.73 36.37
C ILE A 285 26.57 4.65 36.18
N SER A 286 26.53 3.93 35.05
CA SER A 286 27.59 2.98 34.68
C SER A 286 28.87 3.72 34.30
N VAL A 287 30.01 3.22 34.78
CA VAL A 287 31.34 3.66 34.36
C VAL A 287 32.12 2.50 33.74
N PRO A 288 33.03 2.75 32.79
CA PRO A 288 33.87 1.70 32.21
C PRO A 288 34.62 0.92 33.29
N ARG A 289 34.54 -0.42 33.26
CA ARG A 289 35.14 -1.34 34.26
C ARG A 289 34.54 -1.24 35.69
N GLY A 290 33.49 -0.46 35.92
CA GLY A 290 32.75 -0.39 37.19
C GLY A 290 31.51 -1.27 37.24
N LEU A 291 30.67 -1.10 38.27
CA LEU A 291 29.40 -1.80 38.40
C LEU A 291 28.42 -1.35 37.30
N PRO A 292 27.72 -2.29 36.63
CA PRO A 292 26.73 -1.95 35.62
C PRO A 292 25.40 -1.55 36.28
N TYR A 293 24.97 -0.32 36.00
CA TYR A 293 23.69 0.24 36.43
C TYR A 293 22.73 0.37 35.25
N GLN A 294 21.46 0.03 35.48
CA GLN A 294 20.45 -0.02 34.43
C GLN A 294 19.07 0.43 34.91
N ILE A 295 18.26 0.89 33.96
CA ILE A 295 16.82 1.11 34.12
C ILE A 295 16.07 0.05 33.34
N THR A 296 14.94 -0.41 33.87
CA THR A 296 14.00 -1.25 33.11
C THR A 296 12.82 -0.38 32.71
N ILE A 297 12.62 -0.22 31.41
CA ILE A 297 11.48 0.48 30.82
C ILE A 297 10.53 -0.55 30.26
N TYR A 298 9.24 -0.41 30.57
CA TYR A 298 8.18 -1.19 29.95
C TYR A 298 7.03 -0.28 29.55
N ILE A 299 6.79 -0.15 28.25
CA ILE A 299 5.62 0.55 27.72
C ILE A 299 4.62 -0.51 27.28
N TYR A 300 3.35 -0.39 27.67
CA TYR A 300 2.31 -1.35 27.34
C TYR A 300 0.93 -0.73 27.24
N LYS A 301 0.06 -1.33 26.44
CA LYS A 301 -1.33 -0.94 26.29
C LYS A 301 -2.19 -1.62 27.36
N ASP A 302 -2.96 -0.83 28.11
CA ASP A 302 -3.99 -1.35 29.01
C ASP A 302 -5.11 -1.98 28.15
N PRO A 303 -5.41 -3.28 28.32
CA PRO A 303 -6.39 -3.97 27.49
C PRO A 303 -7.84 -3.48 27.70
N TYR A 304 -8.15 -2.83 28.83
CA TYR A 304 -9.51 -2.39 29.15
C TYR A 304 -9.74 -0.93 28.77
N THR A 305 -8.74 -0.07 29.00
CA THR A 305 -8.85 1.37 28.72
C THR A 305 -8.18 1.78 27.42
N ASN A 306 -7.42 0.89 26.76
CA ASN A 306 -6.54 1.17 25.61
C ASN A 306 -5.44 2.20 25.85
N ASN A 307 -5.29 2.71 27.07
CA ASN A 307 -4.27 3.70 27.41
C ASN A 307 -2.87 3.08 27.39
N TRP A 308 -1.88 3.82 26.89
CA TRP A 308 -0.49 3.39 26.85
C TRP A 308 0.22 3.75 28.15
N TRP A 309 0.48 2.76 29.00
CA TRP A 309 1.17 2.91 30.28
C TRP A 309 2.68 2.76 30.12
N VAL A 310 3.43 3.50 30.93
CA VAL A 310 4.88 3.34 31.07
C VAL A 310 5.25 2.97 32.51
N GLN A 311 6.09 1.95 32.64
CA GLN A 311 6.60 1.43 33.90
C GLN A 311 8.12 1.55 33.98
N TYR A 312 8.60 1.96 35.16
CA TYR A 312 10.01 2.14 35.50
C TYR A 312 10.44 1.16 36.58
N GLY A 313 11.67 0.66 36.46
CA GLY A 313 12.28 -0.27 37.44
C GLY A 313 11.53 -1.61 37.57
N GLY A 314 10.63 -1.91 36.62
CA GLY A 314 9.80 -3.12 36.60
C GLY A 314 8.69 -3.18 37.67
N LYS A 315 8.41 -2.08 38.37
CA LYS A 315 7.39 -2.03 39.44
C LYS A 315 6.59 -0.73 39.49
N ILE A 316 7.20 0.39 39.13
CA ILE A 316 6.59 1.71 39.30
C ILE A 316 5.88 2.09 38.01
N ASN A 317 4.55 2.09 37.99
CA ASN A 317 3.78 2.63 36.87
C ASN A 317 3.80 4.16 36.98
N ILE A 318 4.52 4.84 36.07
CA ILE A 318 4.71 6.29 36.15
C ILE A 318 3.42 7.02 35.77
N GLY A 319 2.78 6.57 34.70
CA GLY A 319 1.63 7.24 34.09
C GLY A 319 1.30 6.64 32.73
N TYR A 320 0.45 7.33 31.97
CA TYR A 320 -0.02 6.85 30.67
C TYR A 320 -0.31 7.97 29.65
N TRP A 321 -0.26 7.61 28.37
CA TRP A 321 -0.85 8.40 27.30
C TRP A 321 -2.28 7.90 27.00
N PRO A 322 -3.31 8.77 27.07
CA PRO A 322 -4.66 8.42 26.71
C PRO A 322 -4.77 7.97 25.25
N HIS A 323 -5.48 6.86 24.99
CA HIS A 323 -5.58 6.31 23.61
C HIS A 323 -6.17 7.31 22.61
N LYS A 324 -7.03 8.23 23.06
CA LYS A 324 -7.70 9.26 22.26
C LYS A 324 -6.77 10.34 21.69
N LEU A 325 -5.51 10.37 22.12
CA LEU A 325 -4.49 11.23 21.53
C LEU A 325 -3.94 10.66 20.21
N PHE A 326 -4.24 9.40 19.90
CA PHE A 326 -3.67 8.67 18.78
C PHE A 326 -4.77 8.21 17.83
N LYS A 327 -4.49 8.27 16.52
CA LYS A 327 -5.33 7.68 15.48
C LYS A 327 -4.88 6.24 15.21
N MET A 328 -3.58 6.02 15.07
CA MET A 328 -2.97 4.75 14.68
C MET A 328 -2.56 3.88 15.88
N LEU A 329 -1.83 4.45 16.85
CA LEU A 329 -1.46 3.77 18.11
C LEU A 329 -2.68 3.44 18.99
N SER A 330 -3.86 3.97 18.66
CA SER A 330 -5.11 3.56 19.30
C SER A 330 -5.44 2.09 19.07
N TYR A 331 -4.94 1.48 17.99
CA TYR A 331 -5.14 0.06 17.67
C TYR A 331 -4.03 -0.83 18.25
N GLY A 332 -2.78 -0.41 18.13
CA GLY A 332 -1.58 -1.13 18.56
C GLY A 332 -0.35 -0.51 17.91
N ALA A 333 0.85 -0.99 18.22
CA ALA A 333 2.06 -0.55 17.54
C ALA A 333 2.45 -1.50 16.40
N GLU A 334 2.99 -0.99 15.30
CA GLU A 334 3.54 -1.78 14.20
C GLU A 334 4.98 -2.19 14.44
N ALA A 335 5.69 -1.48 15.31
CA ALA A 335 7.06 -1.77 15.66
C ALA A 335 7.38 -1.40 17.11
N VAL A 336 8.34 -2.13 17.68
CA VAL A 336 9.08 -1.76 18.90
C VAL A 336 10.54 -1.57 18.53
N GLU A 337 11.11 -0.45 18.97
CA GLU A 337 12.52 -0.12 18.83
C GLU A 337 13.21 -0.09 20.19
N TRP A 338 14.41 -0.68 20.28
CA TRP A 338 15.33 -0.51 21.40
C TRP A 338 16.67 -0.01 20.89
N GLY A 339 17.20 1.03 21.49
CA GLY A 339 18.55 1.47 21.14
C GLY A 339 18.73 2.95 21.38
N GLY A 340 19.72 3.53 20.71
CA GLY A 340 20.07 4.93 20.89
C GLY A 340 19.98 5.76 19.62
N GLU A 341 19.83 7.05 19.85
CA GLU A 341 19.76 8.09 18.83
C GLU A 341 20.64 9.27 19.25
N VAL A 342 21.37 9.83 18.30
CA VAL A 342 22.13 11.09 18.44
C VAL A 342 21.59 12.07 17.41
N TYR A 343 21.42 13.32 17.82
CA TYR A 343 21.05 14.43 16.93
C TYR A 343 22.16 15.48 16.91
N SER A 344 22.46 16.03 15.73
CA SER A 344 23.36 17.17 15.55
C SER A 344 23.07 17.94 14.26
N SER A 345 22.97 19.26 14.34
CA SER A 345 22.82 20.13 13.16
C SER A 345 24.04 20.12 12.23
N LYS A 346 25.20 19.61 12.70
CA LYS A 346 26.45 19.55 11.92
C LYS A 346 26.52 18.37 10.96
N ILE A 347 25.64 17.38 11.11
CA ILE A 347 25.64 16.11 10.34
C ILE A 347 25.20 16.30 8.87
N GLY A 348 24.82 17.50 8.42
CA GLY A 348 24.36 17.76 7.03
C GLY A 348 25.23 18.64 6.13
N ASN A 349 26.25 19.35 6.64
CA ASN A 349 26.76 20.55 5.95
C ASN A 349 28.10 20.44 5.19
N SER A 350 28.87 19.33 5.25
CA SER A 350 29.99 18.98 4.33
C SER A 350 30.72 17.67 4.71
N PRO A 351 31.42 16.97 3.78
CA PRO A 351 32.04 15.66 4.06
C PRO A 351 33.43 15.68 4.75
N PRO A 352 33.71 14.72 5.65
CA PRO A 352 32.78 13.75 6.22
C PRO A 352 31.96 14.38 7.37
N PRO A 353 30.62 14.30 7.33
CA PRO A 353 29.78 14.85 8.39
C PRO A 353 29.88 13.94 9.62
N HIS A 354 30.53 14.39 10.68
CA HIS A 354 30.60 13.65 11.94
C HIS A 354 30.48 14.62 13.12
N THR A 355 29.77 14.18 14.15
CA THR A 355 29.77 14.81 15.49
C THR A 355 30.64 13.99 16.43
N ALA A 356 31.28 14.65 17.39
CA ALA A 356 31.95 14.02 18.53
C ALA A 356 30.96 13.58 19.63
N THR A 357 29.66 13.92 19.52
CA THR A 357 28.62 13.47 20.45
C THR A 357 28.53 11.95 20.47
N ALA A 358 28.67 11.40 21.67
CA ALA A 358 28.75 9.97 21.92
C ALA A 358 27.36 9.34 22.12
N MET A 359 27.17 8.12 21.61
CA MET A 359 26.00 7.28 21.92
C MET A 359 26.32 6.25 23.00
N GLY A 360 25.42 6.07 23.98
CA GLY A 360 25.59 5.09 25.05
C GLY A 360 26.82 5.40 25.91
N SER A 361 27.86 4.56 25.83
CA SER A 361 29.12 4.78 26.56
C SER A 361 30.19 5.54 25.76
N GLY A 362 29.91 5.90 24.50
CA GLY A 362 30.88 6.50 23.59
C GLY A 362 31.98 5.54 23.10
N LYS A 363 31.85 4.24 23.36
CA LYS A 363 32.78 3.21 22.90
C LYS A 363 32.12 2.31 21.87
N PHE A 364 32.89 1.91 20.86
CA PHE A 364 32.50 0.90 19.89
C PHE A 364 32.14 -0.44 20.56
N PRO A 365 31.29 -1.27 19.94
CA PRO A 365 30.94 -2.59 20.45
C PRO A 365 32.19 -3.49 20.50
N GLY A 366 32.57 -3.94 21.70
CA GLY A 366 33.75 -4.79 21.92
C GLY A 366 33.47 -5.93 22.92
N PRO A 367 34.35 -6.95 23.02
CA PRO A 367 33.99 -8.24 23.58
C PRO A 367 33.78 -8.27 25.11
N ILE A 368 34.16 -7.25 25.87
CA ILE A 368 34.14 -7.29 27.35
C ILE A 368 33.81 -5.91 27.95
N PHE A 369 32.77 -5.87 28.79
CA PHE A 369 32.31 -4.80 29.71
C PHE A 369 32.80 -3.36 29.42
N GLY A 370 31.96 -2.55 28.78
CA GLY A 370 32.22 -1.11 28.61
C GLY A 370 31.42 -0.40 27.52
N SER A 371 30.78 -1.14 26.61
CA SER A 371 29.89 -0.60 25.56
C SER A 371 28.46 -0.40 26.09
N GLY A 372 27.74 0.59 25.56
CA GLY A 372 26.30 0.76 25.81
C GLY A 372 25.51 -0.48 25.38
N CYS A 373 24.51 -0.89 26.15
CA CYS A 373 23.68 -2.04 25.77
C CYS A 373 22.24 -1.95 26.30
N VAL A 374 21.31 -2.51 25.52
CA VAL A 374 19.95 -2.84 25.96
C VAL A 374 19.84 -4.36 26.11
N ARG A 375 19.30 -4.84 27.24
CA ARG A 375 19.20 -6.27 27.59
C ARG A 375 17.79 -6.66 28.00
N ARG A 376 17.56 -7.98 28.13
CA ARG A 376 16.26 -8.57 28.50
C ARG A 376 15.10 -7.92 27.73
N MET A 377 15.34 -7.64 26.44
CA MET A 377 14.37 -7.06 25.53
C MET A 377 13.24 -8.06 25.31
N ARG A 378 12.00 -7.61 25.51
CA ARG A 378 10.80 -8.43 25.38
C ARG A 378 9.70 -7.64 24.71
N VAL A 379 8.85 -8.33 23.96
CA VAL A 379 7.62 -7.75 23.38
C VAL A 379 6.39 -8.39 23.99
N ARG A 380 5.29 -7.65 23.96
CA ARG A 380 3.96 -8.15 24.20
C ARG A 380 3.16 -8.05 22.91
N GLU A 381 2.77 -9.21 22.38
CA GLU A 381 1.88 -9.32 21.22
C GLU A 381 0.40 -9.37 21.69
N ASN A 382 -0.55 -9.56 20.78
CA ASN A 382 -1.97 -9.80 21.09
C ASN A 382 -2.26 -11.14 21.82
N THR A 383 -1.22 -11.79 22.36
CA THR A 383 -1.29 -12.99 23.20
C THR A 383 -0.81 -12.62 24.60
N ALA A 384 -1.43 -13.18 25.65
CA ALA A 384 -1.19 -12.78 27.04
C ALA A 384 0.30 -12.64 27.46
N PRO A 385 1.22 -13.59 27.19
CA PRO A 385 2.55 -13.58 27.80
C PRO A 385 3.59 -12.69 27.10
N LEU A 386 4.47 -12.05 27.90
CA LEU A 386 5.72 -11.42 27.44
C LEU A 386 6.69 -12.44 26.82
N LYS A 387 7.19 -12.16 25.61
CA LYS A 387 8.13 -13.05 24.88
C LYS A 387 9.54 -12.45 24.81
N PHE A 388 10.57 -13.28 24.99
CA PHE A 388 11.95 -12.92 24.65
C PHE A 388 12.16 -12.98 23.14
N LEU A 389 13.01 -12.09 22.61
CA LEU A 389 13.54 -12.20 21.25
C LEU A 389 14.37 -13.49 21.17
N SER A 390 13.94 -14.47 20.38
CA SER A 390 14.56 -15.79 20.33
C SER A 390 15.93 -15.74 19.64
N GLY A 391 17.02 -15.75 20.42
CA GLY A 391 18.38 -15.90 19.90
C GLY A 391 19.47 -15.75 20.95
N PHE A 392 19.62 -16.70 21.90
CA PHE A 392 20.85 -16.85 22.69
C PHE A 392 20.86 -18.18 23.48
N LEU A 393 21.36 -19.26 22.87
CA LEU A 393 21.97 -20.39 23.56
C LEU A 393 23.04 -20.96 22.62
N LEU A 394 24.18 -21.39 23.14
CA LEU A 394 25.40 -21.87 22.45
C LEU A 394 26.57 -20.87 22.38
N MET A 395 27.02 -20.38 23.54
CA MET A 395 28.44 -20.10 23.75
C MET A 395 28.98 -21.09 24.79
N GLN A 396 29.57 -22.20 24.33
CA GLN A 396 30.66 -22.92 25.00
C GLN A 396 31.04 -24.11 24.11
N THR A 397 31.86 -23.86 23.09
CA THR A 397 32.94 -24.73 22.58
C THR A 397 33.49 -24.14 21.29
N SER A 398 34.09 -22.95 21.37
CA SER A 398 34.96 -22.42 20.31
C SER A 398 36.37 -22.88 20.60
N LEU A 399 36.74 -24.08 20.15
CA LEU A 399 38.13 -24.52 20.00
C LEU A 399 38.11 -25.88 19.30
N ILE A 400 37.90 -25.85 17.98
CA ILE A 400 38.71 -26.56 16.98
C ILE A 400 38.15 -26.12 15.60
N VAL A 401 38.85 -25.12 15.06
CA VAL A 401 39.27 -25.05 13.66
C VAL A 401 38.17 -24.95 12.59
N PHE A 402 37.72 -23.72 12.36
CA PHE A 402 37.87 -22.94 11.10
C PHE A 402 37.73 -23.58 9.70
N SER A 403 37.21 -24.79 9.53
CA SER A 403 36.91 -25.35 8.19
C SER A 403 35.41 -25.52 7.88
N ASN A 404 34.52 -25.38 8.88
CA ASN A 404 33.06 -25.55 8.69
C ASN A 404 32.26 -24.24 8.62
N GLY A 405 32.93 -23.08 8.58
CA GLY A 405 32.34 -21.74 8.76
C GLY A 405 31.33 -21.25 7.72
N VAL A 406 31.19 -21.92 6.57
CA VAL A 406 30.24 -21.52 5.51
C VAL A 406 28.94 -22.34 5.54
N TYR A 407 28.94 -23.53 6.16
CA TYR A 407 27.79 -24.45 6.13
C TYR A 407 26.78 -24.23 7.28
N GLY A 408 27.20 -23.57 8.38
CA GLY A 408 26.35 -23.35 9.56
C GLY A 408 25.34 -22.20 9.43
N MET A 409 25.74 -21.07 8.81
CA MET A 409 24.92 -19.87 8.70
C MET A 409 23.68 -20.04 7.79
N SER A 410 23.74 -20.94 6.80
CA SER A 410 22.59 -21.22 5.94
C SER A 410 21.52 -22.05 6.65
N LYS A 411 21.89 -22.87 7.64
CA LYS A 411 20.97 -23.79 8.34
C LYS A 411 20.10 -23.05 9.37
N GLU A 412 20.66 -22.07 10.07
CA GLU A 412 19.91 -21.24 11.03
C GLU A 412 18.99 -20.22 10.33
N ARG A 413 19.47 -19.57 9.26
CA ARG A 413 18.64 -18.68 8.42
C ARG A 413 17.48 -19.46 7.76
N LYS A 414 17.74 -20.69 7.31
CA LYS A 414 16.72 -21.60 6.80
C LYS A 414 15.70 -21.98 7.88
N ALA A 415 16.13 -22.32 9.09
CA ALA A 415 15.20 -22.67 10.18
C ALA A 415 14.31 -21.48 10.61
N SER A 416 14.84 -20.26 10.63
CA SER A 416 14.06 -19.05 10.91
C SER A 416 13.02 -18.76 9.82
N MET A 417 13.42 -18.83 8.56
CA MET A 417 12.52 -18.66 7.41
C MET A 417 11.44 -19.74 7.39
N GLU A 418 11.78 -21.00 7.71
CA GLU A 418 10.82 -22.08 7.84
C GLU A 418 9.79 -21.84 8.95
N MET A 419 10.19 -21.29 10.09
CA MET A 419 9.28 -20.96 11.20
C MET A 419 8.31 -19.83 10.84
N GLU A 420 8.78 -18.79 10.16
CA GLU A 420 7.92 -17.69 9.69
C GLU A 420 6.91 -18.18 8.65
N ILE A 421 7.36 -19.03 7.72
CA ILE A 421 6.51 -19.70 6.74
C ILE A 421 5.45 -20.54 7.47
N ASP A 422 5.82 -21.34 8.46
CA ASP A 422 4.88 -22.16 9.22
C ASP A 422 3.84 -21.31 9.96
N ARG A 423 4.24 -20.16 10.51
CA ARG A 423 3.32 -19.21 11.15
C ARG A 423 2.35 -18.60 10.13
N LYS A 424 2.84 -18.17 8.98
CA LYS A 424 2.03 -17.60 7.91
C LYS A 424 1.06 -18.63 7.32
N LEU A 425 1.50 -19.88 7.15
CA LEU A 425 0.64 -20.99 6.72
C LEU A 425 -0.53 -21.23 7.67
N LYS A 426 -0.29 -21.15 8.99
CA LYS A 426 -1.36 -21.28 10.00
C LYS A 426 -2.37 -20.12 9.97
N LEU A 427 -1.92 -18.92 9.58
CA LEU A 427 -2.79 -17.75 9.45
C LEU A 427 -3.66 -17.84 8.18
N LEU A 428 -3.05 -18.23 7.06
CA LEU A 428 -3.68 -18.24 5.75
C LEU A 428 -4.63 -19.43 5.55
N ASN A 429 -4.29 -20.60 6.11
CA ASN A 429 -5.11 -21.80 5.95
C ASN A 429 -6.07 -21.97 7.14
N LYS A 430 -7.37 -21.99 6.84
CA LYS A 430 -8.41 -22.25 7.84
C LYS A 430 -8.52 -23.75 8.14
N PRO A 431 -9.02 -24.13 9.34
CA PRO A 431 -9.27 -25.53 9.66
C PRO A 431 -10.24 -26.18 8.67
N ALA A 432 -9.77 -27.21 7.97
CA ALA A 432 -10.56 -27.94 6.99
C ALA A 432 -11.44 -29.00 7.68
N VAL A 433 -12.70 -29.10 7.26
CA VAL A 433 -13.59 -30.23 7.60
C VAL A 433 -13.24 -31.45 6.75
N LYS A 434 -12.85 -31.20 5.50
CA LYS A 434 -12.42 -32.21 4.51
C LYS A 434 -11.38 -31.58 3.59
N SER A 435 -10.37 -32.34 3.19
CA SER A 435 -9.41 -31.92 2.15
C SER A 435 -9.54 -32.83 0.94
N ILE A 436 -9.42 -32.26 -0.25
CA ILE A 436 -9.47 -32.96 -1.55
C ILE A 436 -8.14 -32.72 -2.24
N GLN A 437 -7.42 -33.78 -2.59
CA GLN A 437 -6.25 -33.68 -3.48
C GLN A 437 -6.74 -33.69 -4.92
N SER A 438 -6.37 -32.67 -5.67
CA SER A 438 -6.61 -32.53 -7.10
C SER A 438 -5.49 -33.18 -7.91
N GLU A 439 -5.80 -33.62 -9.13
CA GLU A 439 -4.84 -34.27 -10.04
C GLU A 439 -3.70 -33.34 -10.48
N ASP A 440 -3.90 -32.01 -10.44
CA ASP A 440 -2.88 -31.00 -10.72
C ASP A 440 -1.97 -30.68 -9.52
N GLY A 441 -2.15 -31.38 -8.39
CA GLY A 441 -1.34 -31.23 -7.18
C GLY A 441 -1.81 -30.14 -6.21
N ASP A 442 -2.93 -29.48 -6.51
CA ASP A 442 -3.61 -28.61 -5.55
C ASP A 442 -4.31 -29.42 -4.46
N ILE A 443 -4.44 -28.81 -3.28
CA ILE A 443 -5.23 -29.34 -2.17
C ILE A 443 -6.35 -28.34 -1.90
N ILE A 444 -7.59 -28.79 -1.95
CA ILE A 444 -8.78 -27.97 -1.68
C ILE A 444 -9.31 -28.32 -0.31
N ASP A 445 -9.32 -27.34 0.59
CA ASP A 445 -9.86 -27.45 1.93
C ASP A 445 -11.31 -26.98 1.95
N CYS A 446 -12.21 -27.86 2.35
CA CYS A 446 -13.59 -27.55 2.63
C CYS A 446 -13.67 -26.94 4.02
N VAL A 447 -13.85 -25.62 4.08
CA VAL A 447 -13.86 -24.84 5.33
C VAL A 447 -15.29 -24.49 5.69
N ASP A 448 -15.65 -24.61 6.97
CA ASP A 448 -16.96 -24.18 7.48
C ASP A 448 -17.27 -22.74 7.04
N ILE A 449 -18.47 -22.51 6.51
CA ILE A 449 -18.88 -21.21 5.96
C ILE A 449 -18.80 -20.08 7.00
N HIS A 450 -18.93 -20.37 8.30
CA HIS A 450 -18.82 -19.39 9.39
C HIS A 450 -17.39 -19.22 9.92
N LYS A 451 -16.41 -19.93 9.34
CA LYS A 451 -14.98 -19.82 9.67
C LYS A 451 -14.14 -19.33 8.48
N GLN A 452 -14.79 -18.91 7.41
CA GLN A 452 -14.14 -18.43 6.19
C GLN A 452 -13.28 -17.17 6.42
N PRO A 453 -12.24 -16.93 5.60
CA PRO A 453 -11.36 -15.77 5.73
C PRO A 453 -12.07 -14.42 5.75
N ALA A 454 -13.22 -14.29 5.05
CA ALA A 454 -14.01 -13.06 5.02
C ALA A 454 -14.32 -12.47 6.41
N LEU A 455 -14.60 -13.35 7.37
CA LEU A 455 -15.06 -12.97 8.71
C LEU A 455 -13.91 -12.57 9.66
N ASP A 456 -12.66 -12.71 9.22
CA ASP A 456 -11.52 -12.12 9.94
C ASP A 456 -11.48 -10.59 9.78
N HIS A 457 -12.14 -10.06 8.75
CA HIS A 457 -12.19 -8.62 8.51
C HIS A 457 -12.89 -7.91 9.67
N PRO A 458 -12.32 -6.83 10.25
CA PRO A 458 -12.90 -6.14 11.41
C PRO A 458 -14.35 -5.71 11.21
N ALA A 459 -14.69 -5.21 10.01
CA ALA A 459 -16.05 -4.80 9.66
C ALA A 459 -17.03 -5.97 9.50
N LEU A 460 -16.54 -7.21 9.32
CA LEU A 460 -17.36 -8.39 9.01
C LEU A 460 -17.42 -9.43 10.14
N LYS A 461 -16.78 -9.20 11.29
CA LYS A 461 -16.72 -10.16 12.42
C LYS A 461 -18.09 -10.64 12.93
N LYS A 462 -19.13 -9.81 12.78
CA LYS A 462 -20.52 -10.11 13.18
C LYS A 462 -21.48 -10.09 11.99
N HIS A 463 -20.92 -10.22 10.77
CA HIS A 463 -21.71 -10.16 9.55
C HIS A 463 -22.66 -11.34 9.45
N ILE A 464 -23.91 -11.06 9.08
CA ILE A 464 -24.90 -12.10 8.81
C ILE A 464 -24.74 -12.50 7.35
N ILE A 465 -24.40 -13.76 7.12
CA ILE A 465 -24.17 -14.28 5.77
C ILE A 465 -25.50 -14.34 5.01
N GLN A 466 -25.53 -13.66 3.86
CA GLN A 466 -26.63 -13.67 2.92
C GLN A 466 -26.42 -14.83 1.94
N MET A 467 -27.25 -15.88 2.02
CA MET A 467 -27.07 -17.07 1.18
C MET A 467 -27.47 -16.84 -0.30
N ALA A 468 -28.33 -15.86 -0.57
CA ALA A 468 -28.76 -15.50 -1.92
C ALA A 468 -29.09 -14.00 -2.01
N PRO A 469 -28.89 -13.35 -3.18
CA PRO A 469 -29.24 -11.95 -3.38
C PRO A 469 -30.76 -11.75 -3.16
N LYS A 470 -31.15 -10.63 -2.55
CA LYS A 470 -32.58 -10.30 -2.36
C LYS A 470 -33.24 -9.91 -3.68
N TYR A 471 -32.46 -9.32 -4.58
CA TYR A 471 -32.85 -9.02 -5.93
C TYR A 471 -32.03 -9.83 -6.93
N VAL A 472 -32.70 -10.60 -7.78
CA VAL A 472 -32.08 -11.28 -8.92
C VAL A 472 -32.42 -10.48 -10.19
N PRO A 473 -31.43 -10.02 -10.96
CA PRO A 473 -31.66 -9.31 -12.21
C PRO A 473 -32.59 -10.07 -13.16
N GLU A 474 -33.42 -9.32 -13.89
CA GLU A 474 -34.41 -9.90 -14.78
C GLU A 474 -33.73 -10.57 -15.99
N GLY A 475 -33.85 -11.90 -16.06
CA GLY A 475 -33.20 -12.72 -17.08
C GLY A 475 -31.73 -13.04 -16.77
N VAL A 476 -31.31 -14.23 -17.16
CA VAL A 476 -29.91 -14.65 -17.06
C VAL A 476 -29.06 -13.86 -18.06
N SER A 477 -27.95 -13.28 -17.59
CA SER A 477 -26.95 -12.65 -18.47
C SER A 477 -26.59 -13.62 -19.60
N PRO A 478 -26.61 -13.19 -20.87
CA PRO A 478 -26.22 -14.06 -22.00
C PRO A 478 -24.82 -14.67 -21.86
N ALA A 479 -23.93 -14.07 -21.07
CA ALA A 479 -22.61 -14.63 -20.77
C ALA A 479 -22.67 -15.92 -19.90
N MET A 480 -23.76 -16.12 -19.15
CA MET A 480 -23.95 -17.23 -18.20
C MET A 480 -24.73 -18.42 -18.79
N LYS A 481 -25.39 -18.26 -19.94
CA LYS A 481 -26.26 -19.30 -20.50
C LYS A 481 -25.45 -20.50 -20.97
N LYS A 482 -25.88 -21.72 -20.59
CA LYS A 482 -25.38 -22.97 -21.17
C LYS A 482 -25.81 -23.07 -22.63
N GLU A 483 -24.86 -23.00 -23.57
CA GLU A 483 -25.15 -23.35 -24.96
C GLU A 483 -25.31 -24.87 -25.09
N SER A 484 -26.42 -25.31 -25.68
CA SER A 484 -26.61 -26.70 -26.12
C SER A 484 -25.74 -26.95 -27.37
N SER A 485 -24.43 -27.14 -27.20
CA SER A 485 -23.55 -27.39 -28.33
C SER A 485 -23.78 -28.79 -28.91
N LYS A 486 -24.22 -28.86 -30.18
CA LYS A 486 -24.22 -30.09 -31.00
C LYS A 486 -22.81 -30.51 -31.44
N THR A 487 -21.77 -29.82 -30.96
CA THR A 487 -20.35 -30.13 -31.17
C THR A 487 -19.71 -30.25 -29.80
N GLY A 488 -19.43 -31.49 -29.37
CA GLY A 488 -18.99 -31.92 -28.03
C GLY A 488 -17.75 -31.26 -27.41
N GLY A 489 -17.74 -29.94 -27.25
CA GLY A 489 -16.77 -29.21 -26.43
C GLY A 489 -17.14 -29.30 -24.94
N SER A 490 -16.19 -29.73 -24.10
CA SER A 490 -16.37 -29.75 -22.64
C SER A 490 -16.48 -28.33 -22.10
N GLU A 491 -17.46 -28.08 -21.20
CA GLU A 491 -17.54 -26.88 -20.38
C GLU A 491 -16.21 -26.69 -19.61
N VAL A 492 -15.74 -25.44 -19.47
CA VAL A 492 -14.58 -25.12 -18.63
C VAL A 492 -14.93 -25.44 -17.19
N LYS A 493 -14.15 -26.32 -16.58
CA LYS A 493 -14.30 -26.76 -15.20
C LYS A 493 -13.02 -26.48 -14.43
N GLN A 494 -13.16 -26.46 -13.11
CA GLN A 494 -11.99 -26.43 -12.25
C GLN A 494 -11.49 -27.86 -12.07
N ILE A 495 -10.20 -28.10 -12.30
CA ILE A 495 -9.61 -29.45 -12.35
C ILE A 495 -9.95 -30.26 -11.08
N TRP A 496 -9.92 -29.63 -9.91
CA TRP A 496 -10.20 -30.26 -8.62
C TRP A 496 -11.59 -30.89 -8.51
N GLN A 497 -12.57 -30.40 -9.29
CA GLN A 497 -13.94 -30.93 -9.29
C GLN A 497 -14.01 -32.38 -9.80
N ARG A 498 -12.98 -32.85 -10.54
CA ARG A 498 -12.84 -34.26 -10.94
C ARG A 498 -12.52 -35.18 -9.77
N SER A 499 -11.89 -34.63 -8.72
CA SER A 499 -11.40 -35.39 -7.56
C SER A 499 -12.41 -35.43 -6.40
N GLY A 500 -13.51 -34.66 -6.50
CA GLY A 500 -14.62 -34.72 -5.54
C GLY A 500 -15.32 -33.38 -5.34
N SER A 501 -16.10 -33.31 -4.26
CA SER A 501 -16.87 -32.12 -3.87
C SER A 501 -16.80 -31.87 -2.35
N CYS A 502 -17.03 -30.62 -1.97
CA CYS A 502 -17.15 -30.19 -0.58
C CYS A 502 -18.56 -30.42 -0.02
N PRO A 503 -18.70 -30.83 1.25
CA PRO A 503 -20.01 -31.03 1.88
C PRO A 503 -20.80 -29.71 1.99
N GLU A 504 -22.12 -29.82 2.18
CA GLU A 504 -22.96 -28.65 2.45
C GLU A 504 -22.52 -27.93 3.74
N GLY A 505 -22.75 -26.62 3.80
CA GLY A 505 -22.31 -25.77 4.92
C GLY A 505 -20.80 -25.45 4.92
N THR A 506 -20.06 -25.87 3.89
CA THR A 506 -18.64 -25.54 3.72
C THR A 506 -18.37 -24.83 2.40
N ILE A 507 -17.24 -24.12 2.31
CA ILE A 507 -16.74 -23.49 1.09
C ILE A 507 -15.37 -24.10 0.73
N PRO A 508 -15.08 -24.37 -0.55
CA PRO A 508 -13.76 -24.84 -0.98
C PRO A 508 -12.76 -23.69 -1.02
N ILE A 509 -11.59 -23.89 -0.41
CA ILE A 509 -10.48 -22.94 -0.42
C ILE A 509 -9.20 -23.69 -0.83
N ARG A 510 -8.47 -23.19 -1.83
CA ARG A 510 -7.17 -23.75 -2.18
C ARG A 510 -6.19 -23.56 -1.01
N ARG A 511 -5.64 -24.66 -0.50
CA ARG A 511 -4.63 -24.64 0.55
C ARG A 511 -3.35 -24.01 0.04
N ILE A 512 -2.88 -22.99 0.73
CA ILE A 512 -1.59 -22.36 0.49
C ILE A 512 -0.52 -23.27 1.09
N GLN A 513 0.47 -23.65 0.28
CA GLN A 513 1.53 -24.59 0.69
C GLN A 513 2.83 -23.86 1.02
N LYS A 514 3.73 -24.51 1.78
CA LYS A 514 5.07 -23.99 2.09
C LYS A 514 5.84 -23.57 0.84
N LYS A 515 5.74 -24.36 -0.24
CA LYS A 515 6.35 -24.04 -1.54
C LYS A 515 5.80 -22.75 -2.17
N ASP A 516 4.57 -22.36 -1.87
CA ASP A 516 3.96 -21.14 -2.41
C ASP A 516 4.55 -19.91 -1.75
N LEU A 517 4.73 -19.95 -0.43
CA LEU A 517 5.36 -18.89 0.34
C LEU A 517 6.87 -18.77 0.06
N LEU A 518 7.56 -19.86 -0.26
CA LEU A 518 8.98 -19.84 -0.65
C LEU A 518 9.24 -19.17 -2.01
N ARG A 519 8.25 -19.11 -2.90
CA ARG A 519 8.36 -18.41 -4.20
C ARG A 519 8.03 -16.92 -4.10
N ALA A 520 7.36 -16.50 -3.03
CA ALA A 520 6.90 -15.14 -2.86
C ALA A 520 8.10 -14.19 -2.67
N ALA A 521 8.09 -13.04 -3.35
CA ALA A 521 9.08 -11.99 -3.12
C ALA A 521 8.99 -11.40 -1.70
N SER A 522 7.80 -11.45 -1.08
CA SER A 522 7.57 -11.01 0.29
C SER A 522 6.43 -11.82 0.94
N LEU A 523 6.66 -12.34 2.15
CA LEU A 523 5.62 -13.02 2.94
C LEU A 523 4.53 -12.06 3.43
N GLN A 524 4.86 -10.77 3.57
CA GLN A 524 3.93 -9.73 4.02
C GLN A 524 2.95 -9.36 2.90
N HIS A 525 3.47 -9.23 1.67
CA HIS A 525 2.69 -8.88 0.47
C HIS A 525 2.20 -10.11 -0.31
N PHE A 526 2.30 -11.32 0.25
CA PHE A 526 1.86 -12.54 -0.43
C PHE A 526 0.39 -12.44 -0.86
N GLY A 527 0.14 -12.67 -2.15
CA GLY A 527 -1.20 -12.58 -2.75
C GLY A 527 -1.66 -11.16 -3.07
N ARG A 528 -0.92 -10.09 -2.74
CA ARG A 528 -1.26 -8.72 -3.13
C ARG A 528 -0.84 -8.43 -4.57
N LYS A 529 -1.59 -7.57 -5.25
CA LYS A 529 -1.14 -6.97 -6.51
C LYS A 529 0.05 -6.03 -6.23
N PRO A 530 1.10 -6.02 -7.07
CA PRO A 530 2.20 -5.06 -6.92
C PRO A 530 1.69 -3.62 -7.08
N PRO A 531 2.18 -2.66 -6.25
CA PRO A 531 1.70 -1.28 -6.26
C PRO A 531 1.95 -0.60 -7.61
N SER A 532 0.97 0.18 -8.06
CA SER A 532 1.09 1.05 -9.24
C SER A 532 1.73 2.38 -8.82
N HIS A 533 2.81 2.83 -9.47
CA HIS A 533 3.28 4.20 -9.28
C HIS A 533 2.52 5.13 -10.25
N PRO A 534 1.77 6.14 -9.77
CA PRO A 534 1.23 7.18 -10.65
C PRO A 534 2.38 7.95 -11.29
N LEU A 535 2.29 8.24 -12.59
CA LEU A 535 3.22 9.19 -13.22
C LEU A 535 3.13 10.54 -12.48
N GLN A 536 4.27 11.12 -12.10
CA GLN A 536 4.33 12.54 -11.79
C GLN A 536 3.77 13.31 -13.00
N GLU A 537 2.84 14.24 -12.76
CA GLU A 537 2.11 15.05 -13.76
C GLU A 537 3.00 15.87 -14.72
N ASN A 538 4.31 15.86 -14.56
CA ASN A 538 5.20 16.83 -15.17
C ASN A 538 5.90 16.40 -16.46
N THR A 539 5.56 15.27 -17.10
CA THR A 539 6.31 14.86 -18.32
C THR A 539 5.52 14.25 -19.48
N ILE A 540 4.19 14.17 -19.42
CA ILE A 540 3.39 13.79 -20.60
C ILE A 540 2.16 14.70 -20.63
N LYS A 541 1.99 15.49 -21.71
CA LYS A 541 0.72 16.17 -21.97
C LYS A 541 -0.36 15.08 -21.95
N PRO A 542 -1.33 15.10 -21.02
CA PRO A 542 -2.40 14.11 -21.03
C PRO A 542 -3.09 14.23 -22.39
N ASP A 543 -3.09 13.14 -23.15
CA ASP A 543 -3.95 13.08 -24.32
C ASP A 543 -5.37 13.32 -23.83
N LYS A 544 -6.10 14.20 -24.52
CA LYS A 544 -7.37 14.76 -24.04
C LYS A 544 -8.45 13.68 -24.01
N SER A 545 -8.46 12.81 -23.00
CA SER A 545 -9.64 12.07 -22.57
C SER A 545 -10.35 12.90 -21.49
N LEU A 546 -10.77 14.11 -21.88
CA LEU A 546 -11.73 14.91 -21.14
C LEU A 546 -13.06 14.14 -21.18
N GLY A 547 -13.51 13.65 -20.02
CA GLY A 547 -14.94 13.46 -19.83
C GLY A 547 -15.66 14.81 -20.07
N PRO A 548 -16.92 14.83 -20.51
CA PRO A 548 -17.62 16.07 -20.91
C PRO A 548 -17.71 17.16 -19.83
N ASN A 549 -17.37 16.84 -18.57
CA ASN A 549 -17.45 17.75 -17.41
C ASN A 549 -16.12 17.96 -16.64
N GLY A 550 -14.97 17.51 -17.15
CA GLY A 550 -13.68 17.73 -16.47
C GLY A 550 -13.50 16.95 -15.16
N THR A 551 -14.19 15.82 -14.99
CA THR A 551 -13.97 14.89 -13.87
C THR A 551 -12.88 13.86 -14.20
N ASP A 552 -11.88 13.72 -13.32
CA ASP A 552 -10.81 12.72 -13.42
C ASP A 552 -11.38 11.29 -13.32
N VAL A 553 -11.53 10.62 -14.45
CA VAL A 553 -11.97 9.21 -14.52
C VAL A 553 -10.82 8.31 -14.05
N PRO A 554 -11.03 7.27 -13.22
CA PRO A 554 -9.98 6.38 -12.67
C PRO A 554 -9.36 5.43 -13.72
N VAL A 555 -8.89 6.00 -14.83
CA VAL A 555 -8.36 5.34 -16.03
C VAL A 555 -6.99 5.98 -16.36
N GLY A 556 -6.14 6.12 -15.34
CA GLY A 556 -4.80 6.69 -15.48
C GLY A 556 -3.81 5.74 -16.18
N PRO A 557 -2.67 6.24 -16.68
CA PRO A 557 -1.53 5.40 -17.03
C PRO A 557 -0.89 4.83 -15.76
N GLU A 558 -0.97 3.51 -15.59
CA GLU A 558 -0.26 2.79 -14.53
C GLU A 558 1.16 2.49 -15.00
N THR A 559 2.19 3.03 -14.33
CA THR A 559 3.58 2.65 -14.61
C THR A 559 3.79 1.24 -14.07
N ASN A 560 4.36 0.32 -14.86
CA ASN A 560 4.52 -1.14 -14.63
C ASN A 560 3.43 -2.09 -15.17
N ARG A 561 2.33 -1.57 -15.76
CA ARG A 561 1.26 -2.40 -16.32
C ARG A 561 0.94 -2.05 -17.76
N SER A 562 0.46 -3.04 -18.48
CA SER A 562 -0.12 -2.86 -19.81
C SER A 562 -1.54 -3.41 -19.84
N LYS A 563 -2.47 -2.59 -20.32
CA LYS A 563 -3.91 -2.93 -20.38
C LYS A 563 -4.42 -2.87 -21.81
N ALA A 564 -5.30 -3.81 -22.11
CA ALA A 564 -6.09 -3.84 -23.33
C ALA A 564 -7.55 -4.04 -22.91
N VAL A 565 -8.30 -2.95 -22.76
CA VAL A 565 -9.66 -2.98 -22.21
C VAL A 565 -10.69 -2.24 -23.08
N LEU A 566 -11.90 -2.80 -23.14
CA LEU A 566 -13.12 -2.06 -23.45
C LEU A 566 -13.56 -1.37 -22.16
N LEU A 567 -13.65 -0.05 -22.21
CA LEU A 567 -14.04 0.81 -21.10
C LEU A 567 -15.47 1.30 -21.33
N SER A 568 -16.34 1.19 -20.34
CA SER A 568 -17.61 1.91 -20.29
C SER A 568 -17.61 2.94 -19.16
N TYR A 569 -17.92 4.20 -19.50
CA TYR A 569 -17.99 5.32 -18.55
C TYR A 569 -19.14 6.28 -18.93
N GLU A 570 -19.35 7.34 -18.15
CA GLU A 570 -20.43 8.35 -18.29
C GLU A 570 -21.77 8.04 -17.59
N TYR A 571 -21.96 6.84 -17.04
CA TYR A 571 -23.16 6.47 -16.29
C TYR A 571 -22.83 5.71 -14.99
N GLN A 572 -23.82 5.62 -14.11
CA GLN A 572 -23.74 4.81 -12.90
C GLN A 572 -24.15 3.36 -13.23
N PHE A 573 -23.23 2.42 -13.03
CA PHE A 573 -23.41 1.01 -13.30
C PHE A 573 -23.67 0.25 -12.00
N LEU A 574 -24.71 -0.59 -12.01
CA LEU A 574 -25.00 -1.55 -10.96
C LEU A 574 -24.47 -2.94 -11.28
N GLY A 575 -23.90 -3.16 -12.47
CA GLY A 575 -23.26 -4.44 -12.79
C GLY A 575 -22.59 -4.49 -14.15
N ALA A 576 -21.75 -5.51 -14.32
CA ALA A 576 -21.02 -5.82 -15.52
C ALA A 576 -20.96 -7.34 -15.72
N SER A 577 -21.04 -7.80 -16.96
CA SER A 577 -20.94 -9.22 -17.30
C SER A 577 -20.26 -9.43 -18.65
N GLY A 578 -19.61 -10.58 -18.81
CA GLY A 578 -18.98 -10.98 -20.05
C GLY A 578 -18.51 -12.43 -20.00
N ALA A 579 -18.36 -13.03 -21.18
CA ALA A 579 -17.77 -14.35 -21.35
C ALA A 579 -16.31 -14.18 -21.75
N ILE A 580 -15.40 -14.54 -20.86
CA ILE A 580 -13.96 -14.31 -21.01
C ILE A 580 -13.33 -15.55 -21.62
N ASN A 581 -12.69 -15.41 -22.77
CA ASN A 581 -11.99 -16.49 -23.42
C ASN A 581 -10.74 -16.89 -22.61
N VAL A 582 -10.55 -18.19 -22.35
CA VAL A 582 -9.51 -18.72 -21.45
C VAL A 582 -8.30 -19.18 -22.24
N TRP A 583 -7.12 -18.65 -21.91
CA TRP A 583 -5.84 -18.99 -22.54
C TRP A 583 -4.77 -19.31 -21.51
N LYS A 584 -3.70 -19.94 -21.98
CA LYS A 584 -2.47 -20.19 -21.22
C LYS A 584 -1.31 -19.35 -21.79
N PRO A 585 -1.30 -18.02 -21.58
CA PRO A 585 -0.22 -17.15 -22.08
C PRO A 585 1.14 -17.49 -21.45
N THR A 586 2.20 -17.28 -22.21
CA THR A 586 3.57 -17.35 -21.69
C THR A 586 3.89 -16.06 -20.91
N VAL A 587 4.43 -16.18 -19.70
CA VAL A 587 4.96 -15.06 -18.91
C VAL A 587 6.50 -15.11 -18.92
N ASP A 588 7.15 -13.96 -19.10
CA ASP A 588 8.60 -13.80 -19.25
C ASP A 588 9.34 -14.03 -17.93
N LEU A 589 8.88 -13.37 -16.86
CA LEU A 589 9.43 -13.48 -15.52
C LEU A 589 8.50 -14.24 -14.57
N PRO A 590 9.04 -14.91 -13.53
CA PRO A 590 8.20 -15.59 -12.52
C PRO A 590 7.23 -14.66 -11.78
N ASP A 591 7.61 -13.39 -11.57
CA ASP A 591 6.83 -12.35 -10.90
C ASP A 591 5.89 -11.58 -11.84
N ASP A 592 5.99 -11.79 -13.16
CA ASP A 592 5.03 -11.28 -14.12
C ASP A 592 3.69 -12.02 -13.97
N TYR A 593 2.59 -11.35 -14.35
CA TYR A 593 1.30 -12.01 -14.50
C TYR A 593 0.55 -11.50 -15.71
N SER A 594 -0.35 -12.34 -16.21
CA SER A 594 -1.27 -12.04 -17.30
C SER A 594 -2.68 -12.46 -16.92
N SER A 595 -3.67 -11.63 -17.26
CA SER A 595 -5.06 -11.84 -16.84
C SER A 595 -6.06 -11.47 -17.92
N GLY A 596 -7.22 -12.13 -17.87
CA GLY A 596 -8.44 -11.73 -18.56
C GLY A 596 -9.56 -11.56 -17.53
N GLN A 597 -10.12 -10.36 -17.39
CA GLN A 597 -10.97 -10.02 -16.24
C GLN A 597 -11.98 -8.90 -16.56
N ILE A 598 -12.90 -8.71 -15.61
CA ILE A 598 -13.86 -7.61 -15.56
C ILE A 598 -13.57 -6.77 -14.32
N TRP A 599 -13.63 -5.45 -14.46
CA TRP A 599 -13.51 -4.49 -13.37
C TRP A 599 -14.78 -3.66 -13.24
N LEU A 600 -15.19 -3.38 -12.00
CA LEU A 600 -16.12 -2.31 -11.68
C LEU A 600 -15.44 -1.37 -10.70
N LYS A 601 -15.37 -0.08 -11.04
CA LYS A 601 -14.64 0.94 -10.26
C LYS A 601 -15.50 2.14 -9.93
N SER A 602 -15.25 2.74 -8.78
CA SER A 602 -15.88 4.00 -8.33
C SER A 602 -14.87 4.82 -7.54
N GLY A 603 -14.85 6.15 -7.71
CA GLY A 603 -13.85 7.03 -7.11
C GLY A 603 -13.05 7.84 -8.14
N ASN A 604 -11.88 8.35 -7.77
CA ASN A 604 -11.02 9.18 -8.62
C ASN A 604 -9.70 8.47 -8.99
N LEU A 605 -8.82 9.11 -9.75
CA LEU A 605 -7.54 8.52 -10.21
C LEU A 605 -6.59 8.06 -9.09
N SER A 606 -6.59 8.72 -7.93
CA SER A 606 -5.63 8.47 -6.84
C SER A 606 -6.20 7.63 -5.70
N ASN A 607 -7.53 7.57 -5.59
CA ASN A 607 -8.26 6.81 -4.59
C ASN A 607 -9.62 6.34 -5.16
N TYR A 608 -9.74 5.03 -5.36
CA TYR A 608 -10.94 4.39 -5.88
C TYR A 608 -11.15 3.00 -5.29
N ASP A 609 -12.42 2.62 -5.22
CA ASP A 609 -12.85 1.27 -4.95
C ASP A 609 -12.89 0.46 -6.26
N SER A 610 -12.53 -0.82 -6.20
CA SER A 610 -12.60 -1.75 -7.33
C SER A 610 -13.02 -3.14 -6.86
N VAL A 611 -13.88 -3.81 -7.63
CA VAL A 611 -14.15 -5.24 -7.53
C VAL A 611 -13.90 -5.92 -8.87
N GLU A 612 -13.26 -7.08 -8.82
CA GLU A 612 -12.63 -7.71 -9.98
C GLU A 612 -12.78 -9.23 -9.95
N SER A 613 -13.02 -9.82 -11.11
CA SER A 613 -13.04 -11.27 -11.28
C SER A 613 -12.69 -11.68 -12.71
N GLY A 614 -12.03 -12.82 -12.84
CA GLY A 614 -11.65 -13.38 -14.14
C GLY A 614 -10.75 -14.60 -14.02
N TRP A 615 -9.84 -14.75 -14.97
CA TRP A 615 -8.74 -15.72 -14.90
C TRP A 615 -7.37 -15.02 -14.94
N VAL A 616 -6.39 -15.61 -14.27
CA VAL A 616 -5.01 -15.12 -14.19
C VAL A 616 -4.01 -16.26 -14.33
N VAL A 617 -2.90 -16.01 -15.01
CA VAL A 617 -1.68 -16.84 -14.98
C VAL A 617 -0.63 -16.07 -14.18
N TYR A 618 -0.25 -16.60 -13.01
CA TYR A 618 0.70 -15.96 -12.10
C TYR A 618 1.62 -16.99 -11.41
N PRO A 619 2.76 -17.36 -12.01
CA PRO A 619 3.63 -18.40 -11.49
C PRO A 619 4.22 -18.13 -10.09
N ALA A 620 4.58 -16.89 -9.75
CA ALA A 620 5.05 -16.59 -8.39
C ALA A 620 4.00 -16.96 -7.33
N LEU A 621 2.72 -16.67 -7.59
CA LEU A 621 1.62 -16.96 -6.66
C LEU A 621 1.26 -18.45 -6.65
N TYR A 622 1.07 -19.08 -7.81
CA TYR A 622 0.49 -20.43 -7.90
C TYR A 622 1.50 -21.55 -8.19
N GLY A 623 2.70 -21.22 -8.66
CA GLY A 623 3.79 -22.18 -8.89
C GLY A 623 3.69 -22.96 -10.19
N ASN A 624 2.75 -22.58 -11.05
CA ASN A 624 2.57 -23.11 -12.39
C ASN A 624 2.00 -22.02 -13.29
N ASP A 625 1.94 -22.34 -14.57
CA ASP A 625 1.48 -21.50 -15.65
C ASP A 625 0.03 -21.80 -16.06
N GLN A 626 -0.72 -22.57 -15.25
CA GLN A 626 -2.13 -22.84 -15.56
C GLN A 626 -2.99 -21.60 -15.29
N PRO A 627 -3.96 -21.27 -16.18
CA PRO A 627 -4.90 -20.20 -15.91
C PRO A 627 -5.81 -20.58 -14.75
N ARG A 628 -5.95 -19.65 -13.81
CA ARG A 628 -6.67 -19.87 -12.55
C ARG A 628 -7.75 -18.82 -12.39
N SER A 629 -8.94 -19.25 -11.97
CA SER A 629 -10.02 -18.31 -11.63
C SER A 629 -9.63 -17.52 -10.40
N PHE A 630 -9.81 -16.20 -10.41
CA PHE A 630 -9.50 -15.36 -9.26
C PHE A 630 -10.58 -14.32 -9.03
N ILE A 631 -10.56 -13.80 -7.82
CA ILE A 631 -11.25 -12.57 -7.42
C ILE A 631 -10.23 -11.60 -6.83
N HIS A 632 -10.55 -10.31 -6.91
CA HIS A 632 -9.79 -9.24 -6.28
C HIS A 632 -10.72 -8.09 -5.90
N TRP A 633 -10.37 -7.32 -4.87
CA TRP A 633 -11.06 -6.08 -4.52
C TRP A 633 -10.09 -5.09 -3.86
N THR A 634 -10.39 -3.79 -3.91
CA THR A 634 -9.67 -2.76 -3.17
C THR A 634 -10.64 -1.65 -2.79
N SER A 635 -10.41 -1.00 -1.66
CA SER A 635 -11.08 0.25 -1.28
C SER A 635 -10.16 1.47 -1.30
N ASP A 636 -8.90 1.29 -1.70
CA ASP A 636 -7.87 2.32 -1.65
C ASP A 636 -6.92 2.24 -2.85
N ALA A 637 -7.44 2.04 -4.06
CA ALA A 637 -6.62 2.00 -5.28
C ALA A 637 -5.37 1.11 -5.21
N TYR A 638 -5.48 -0.07 -4.56
CA TYR A 638 -4.41 -1.06 -4.35
C TYR A 638 -3.26 -0.62 -3.43
N HIS A 639 -3.41 0.45 -2.64
CA HIS A 639 -2.36 0.91 -1.72
C HIS A 639 -2.13 -0.08 -0.58
N THR A 640 -3.18 -0.44 0.16
CA THR A 640 -3.08 -1.31 1.33
C THR A 640 -4.10 -2.44 1.35
N THR A 641 -5.19 -2.33 0.58
CA THR A 641 -6.26 -3.33 0.50
C THR A 641 -6.17 -4.16 -0.77
N GLY A 642 -6.71 -5.39 -0.69
CA GLY A 642 -6.82 -6.29 -1.83
C GLY A 642 -5.73 -7.35 -1.94
N CYS A 643 -6.18 -8.58 -2.16
CA CYS A 643 -5.34 -9.72 -2.50
C CYS A 643 -6.11 -10.61 -3.50
N PHE A 644 -5.37 -11.39 -4.28
CA PHE A 644 -5.93 -12.45 -5.09
C PHE A 644 -6.62 -13.51 -4.22
N ASP A 645 -7.74 -14.02 -4.73
CA ASP A 645 -8.53 -15.09 -4.14
C ASP A 645 -9.03 -14.74 -2.73
N LEU A 646 -9.04 -15.74 -1.83
CA LEU A 646 -9.41 -15.58 -0.43
C LEU A 646 -8.17 -15.41 0.49
N THR A 647 -7.03 -15.01 -0.09
CA THR A 647 -5.77 -14.81 0.67
C THR A 647 -5.90 -13.70 1.71
N CYS A 648 -6.80 -12.73 1.45
CA CYS A 648 -7.15 -11.67 2.37
C CYS A 648 -8.66 -11.63 2.60
N ALA A 649 -9.08 -11.14 3.77
CA ALA A 649 -10.48 -11.06 4.15
C ALA A 649 -11.22 -10.01 3.30
N GLY A 650 -12.51 -10.24 3.00
CA GLY A 650 -13.40 -9.26 2.38
C GLY A 650 -14.50 -9.86 1.51
N PHE A 651 -14.21 -10.92 0.75
CA PHE A 651 -15.23 -11.62 -0.05
C PHE A 651 -15.92 -12.71 0.76
N VAL A 652 -17.24 -12.65 0.88
CA VAL A 652 -18.05 -13.67 1.55
C VAL A 652 -18.50 -14.70 0.53
N GLN A 653 -17.90 -15.88 0.57
CA GLN A 653 -18.29 -17.00 -0.29
C GLN A 653 -19.43 -17.79 0.36
N THR A 654 -20.41 -18.21 -0.45
CA THR A 654 -21.63 -18.87 0.02
C THR A 654 -21.83 -20.26 -0.56
N ASN A 655 -21.19 -20.59 -1.68
CA ASN A 655 -21.32 -21.90 -2.31
C ASN A 655 -20.14 -22.83 -2.06
N ASN A 656 -20.38 -24.12 -2.28
CA ASN A 656 -19.38 -25.19 -2.15
C ASN A 656 -18.84 -25.71 -3.50
N LYS A 657 -19.12 -25.00 -4.61
CA LYS A 657 -18.90 -25.50 -5.98
C LYS A 657 -17.68 -24.90 -6.68
N ILE A 658 -17.31 -23.67 -6.33
CA ILE A 658 -16.25 -22.91 -7.01
C ILE A 658 -15.17 -22.55 -6.00
N SER A 659 -13.91 -22.82 -6.33
CA SER A 659 -12.75 -22.44 -5.50
C SER A 659 -11.86 -21.47 -6.27
N PHE A 660 -11.62 -20.28 -5.71
CA PHE A 660 -10.65 -19.35 -6.31
C PHE A 660 -9.22 -19.86 -6.17
N GLY A 661 -8.34 -19.38 -7.05
CA GLY A 661 -6.95 -19.80 -7.17
C GLY A 661 -6.75 -21.18 -7.79
N THR A 662 -7.79 -21.88 -8.27
CA THR A 662 -7.70 -23.24 -8.84
C THR A 662 -7.64 -23.27 -10.36
N ALA A 663 -6.96 -24.27 -10.92
CA ALA A 663 -6.70 -24.37 -12.34
C ALA A 663 -7.97 -24.66 -13.16
N LEU A 664 -8.06 -24.00 -14.32
CA LEU A 664 -9.14 -24.13 -15.30
C LEU A 664 -8.73 -25.05 -16.44
N ASP A 665 -9.63 -25.95 -16.80
CA ASP A 665 -9.45 -26.87 -17.93
C ASP A 665 -10.83 -27.17 -18.58
N PRO A 666 -10.91 -27.23 -19.92
CA PRO A 666 -9.85 -27.01 -20.92
C PRO A 666 -9.54 -25.52 -21.19
N VAL A 667 -8.41 -25.27 -21.86
CA VAL A 667 -7.95 -23.94 -22.32
C VAL A 667 -8.01 -23.83 -23.85
N SER A 668 -8.16 -22.61 -24.37
CA SER A 668 -8.26 -22.35 -25.82
C SER A 668 -6.93 -22.59 -26.53
N VAL A 669 -7.01 -22.98 -27.81
CA VAL A 669 -5.84 -23.23 -28.66
C VAL A 669 -5.98 -22.48 -29.98
N ALA A 670 -4.88 -21.95 -30.50
CA ALA A 670 -4.88 -21.22 -31.78
C ALA A 670 -5.38 -22.12 -32.92
N SER A 671 -6.34 -21.60 -33.69
CA SER A 671 -7.04 -22.32 -34.77
C SER A 671 -7.70 -23.63 -34.33
N GLY A 672 -7.95 -23.80 -33.03
CA GLY A 672 -8.55 -24.97 -32.43
C GLY A 672 -9.78 -24.64 -31.58
N PRO A 673 -10.20 -25.57 -30.69
CA PRO A 673 -11.31 -25.34 -29.77
C PRO A 673 -11.09 -24.08 -28.91
N GLN A 674 -12.16 -23.28 -28.77
CA GLN A 674 -12.19 -22.08 -27.96
C GLN A 674 -13.06 -22.32 -26.73
N TYR A 675 -12.60 -21.86 -25.59
CA TYR A 675 -13.28 -22.04 -24.32
C TYR A 675 -13.43 -20.72 -23.58
N GLU A 676 -14.55 -20.58 -22.87
CA GLU A 676 -14.95 -19.34 -22.23
C GLU A 676 -15.40 -19.62 -20.79
N ILE A 677 -15.14 -18.65 -19.90
CA ILE A 677 -15.77 -18.58 -18.59
C ILE A 677 -16.71 -17.39 -18.55
N GLY A 678 -17.94 -17.62 -18.11
CA GLY A 678 -18.85 -16.54 -17.81
C GLY A 678 -18.46 -15.86 -16.49
N VAL A 679 -18.50 -14.53 -16.45
CA VAL A 679 -18.42 -13.74 -15.22
C VAL A 679 -19.53 -12.68 -15.21
N SER A 680 -20.22 -12.53 -14.09
CA SER A 680 -21.16 -11.43 -13.84
C SER A 680 -20.96 -10.88 -12.43
N ILE A 681 -20.74 -9.58 -12.31
CA ILE A 681 -20.68 -8.86 -11.03
C ILE A 681 -21.83 -7.85 -11.02
N TYR A 682 -22.66 -7.86 -9.98
CA TYR A 682 -23.80 -6.95 -9.86
C TYR A 682 -24.12 -6.61 -8.41
N MET A 683 -24.58 -5.39 -8.15
CA MET A 683 -25.03 -4.95 -6.83
C MET A 683 -26.48 -5.41 -6.59
N ASP A 684 -26.74 -5.97 -5.42
CA ASP A 684 -28.10 -6.14 -4.88
C ASP A 684 -28.58 -4.79 -4.29
N PRO A 685 -29.52 -4.09 -4.94
CA PRO A 685 -29.95 -2.76 -4.52
C PRO A 685 -30.63 -2.73 -3.13
N VAL A 686 -31.03 -3.87 -2.57
CA VAL A 686 -31.65 -3.94 -1.25
C VAL A 686 -30.60 -4.03 -0.14
N THR A 687 -29.45 -4.63 -0.42
CA THR A 687 -28.40 -4.88 0.58
C THR A 687 -27.10 -4.14 0.32
N SER A 688 -26.96 -3.51 -0.85
CA SER A 688 -25.72 -2.92 -1.37
C SER A 688 -24.56 -3.92 -1.49
N ASN A 689 -24.84 -5.22 -1.48
CA ASN A 689 -23.83 -6.26 -1.63
C ASN A 689 -23.53 -6.51 -3.11
N TRP A 690 -22.26 -6.55 -3.49
CA TRP A 690 -21.82 -6.88 -4.84
C TRP A 690 -21.71 -8.39 -5.01
N TRP A 691 -22.66 -9.00 -5.69
CA TRP A 691 -22.71 -10.42 -5.98
C TRP A 691 -21.86 -10.80 -7.19
N LEU A 692 -21.24 -11.96 -7.10
CA LEU A 692 -20.47 -12.59 -8.17
C LEU A 692 -21.14 -13.90 -8.60
N ASP A 693 -21.52 -13.95 -9.87
CA ASP A 693 -21.91 -15.17 -10.57
C ASP A 693 -20.76 -15.60 -11.49
N TYR A 694 -20.45 -16.90 -11.50
CA TYR A 694 -19.32 -17.47 -12.24
C TYR A 694 -19.75 -18.72 -13.02
N GLY A 695 -19.18 -18.90 -14.20
CA GLY A 695 -19.45 -20.05 -15.07
C GLY A 695 -20.89 -20.07 -15.56
N SER A 696 -21.53 -21.25 -15.51
CA SER A 696 -22.92 -21.44 -15.94
C SER A 696 -23.91 -21.14 -14.81
N GLU A 697 -24.14 -19.85 -14.53
CA GLU A 697 -25.16 -19.34 -13.57
C GLU A 697 -24.91 -19.72 -12.10
N THR A 698 -23.66 -19.98 -11.72
CA THR A 698 -23.34 -20.35 -10.34
C THR A 698 -23.08 -19.09 -9.50
N LYS A 699 -24.00 -18.78 -8.58
CA LYS A 699 -23.81 -17.76 -7.54
C LYS A 699 -22.70 -18.19 -6.59
N VAL A 700 -21.63 -17.41 -6.50
CA VAL A 700 -20.45 -17.78 -5.72
C VAL A 700 -20.43 -17.13 -4.35
N GLY A 701 -20.75 -15.84 -4.29
CA GLY A 701 -20.66 -15.05 -3.07
C GLY A 701 -20.75 -13.57 -3.39
N TYR A 702 -20.36 -12.73 -2.43
CA TYR A 702 -20.46 -11.30 -2.57
C TYR A 702 -19.40 -10.52 -1.76
N TRP A 703 -19.12 -9.31 -2.20
CA TRP A 703 -18.43 -8.29 -1.40
C TRP A 703 -19.48 -7.42 -0.69
N PRO A 704 -19.44 -7.32 0.64
CA PRO A 704 -20.34 -6.43 1.37
C PRO A 704 -20.11 -4.96 1.00
N GLY A 705 -21.19 -4.21 0.73
CA GLY A 705 -21.10 -2.78 0.38
C GLY A 705 -20.40 -1.93 1.45
N THR A 706 -20.45 -2.38 2.71
CA THR A 706 -19.79 -1.73 3.87
C THR A 706 -18.27 -1.74 3.81
N LEU A 707 -17.66 -2.49 2.87
CA LEU A 707 -16.22 -2.45 2.62
C LEU A 707 -15.79 -1.23 1.81
N PHE A 708 -16.73 -0.54 1.16
CA PHE A 708 -16.46 0.46 0.14
C PHE A 708 -16.99 1.83 0.52
N GLU A 709 -16.27 2.89 0.14
CA GLU A 709 -16.69 4.28 0.35
C GLU A 709 -17.58 4.78 -0.79
N THR A 710 -17.26 4.40 -2.02
CA THR A 710 -17.86 4.86 -3.28
C THR A 710 -18.59 3.74 -4.03
N LEU A 711 -18.09 2.50 -4.00
CA LEU A 711 -18.82 1.33 -4.54
C LEU A 711 -19.99 0.90 -3.65
N ASN A 712 -20.25 1.54 -2.51
CA ASN A 712 -21.45 1.25 -1.71
C ASN A 712 -22.77 1.68 -2.39
N PHE A 713 -22.70 2.48 -3.47
CA PHE A 713 -23.84 2.99 -4.22
C PHE A 713 -23.88 2.52 -5.67
N SER A 714 -22.82 2.76 -6.45
CA SER A 714 -22.71 2.34 -7.85
C SER A 714 -21.26 2.40 -8.33
N ALA A 715 -20.95 1.68 -9.40
CA ALA A 715 -19.72 1.89 -10.17
C ALA A 715 -19.90 3.06 -11.15
N ILE A 716 -18.82 3.78 -11.46
CA ILE A 716 -18.81 4.83 -12.50
C ILE A 716 -18.03 4.40 -13.74
N VAL A 717 -17.28 3.30 -13.62
CA VAL A 717 -16.53 2.67 -14.69
C VAL A 717 -16.73 1.16 -14.66
N ALA A 718 -16.96 0.57 -15.83
CA ALA A 718 -16.88 -0.86 -16.06
C ALA A 718 -15.81 -1.16 -17.14
N GLU A 719 -14.94 -2.14 -16.89
CA GLU A 719 -13.88 -2.54 -17.84
C GLU A 719 -13.98 -4.04 -18.16
N TRP A 720 -13.72 -4.40 -19.42
CA TRP A 720 -13.60 -5.78 -19.88
C TRP A 720 -12.33 -5.93 -20.71
N GLY A 721 -11.47 -6.89 -20.36
CA GLY A 721 -10.27 -7.12 -21.16
C GLY A 721 -9.15 -7.79 -20.39
N GLY A 722 -7.92 -7.42 -20.71
CA GLY A 722 -6.72 -8.01 -20.14
C GLY A 722 -5.74 -7.02 -19.54
N GLU A 723 -4.98 -7.51 -18.57
CA GLU A 723 -3.91 -6.79 -17.88
C GLU A 723 -2.67 -7.69 -17.80
N VAL A 724 -1.51 -7.10 -18.12
CA VAL A 724 -0.18 -7.66 -17.91
C VAL A 724 0.58 -6.77 -16.94
N TYR A 725 1.20 -7.38 -15.94
CA TYR A 725 2.16 -6.74 -15.06
C TYR A 725 3.56 -7.25 -15.37
N SER A 726 4.52 -6.32 -15.41
CA SER A 726 5.94 -6.66 -15.43
C SER A 726 6.82 -5.56 -14.85
N SER A 727 7.79 -5.94 -14.04
CA SER A 727 8.79 -5.02 -13.46
C SER A 727 9.66 -4.34 -14.52
N ARG A 728 9.81 -4.94 -15.71
CA ARG A 728 10.61 -4.39 -16.83
C ARG A 728 10.00 -3.17 -17.50
N VAL A 729 8.68 -2.96 -17.34
CA VAL A 729 7.95 -1.83 -17.97
C VAL A 729 8.32 -0.46 -17.34
N LEU A 730 9.03 -0.44 -16.20
CA LEU A 730 9.41 0.79 -15.47
C LEU A 730 10.52 1.63 -16.14
N ASN A 731 11.35 1.04 -17.00
CA ASN A 731 12.50 1.72 -17.60
C ASN A 731 12.17 2.20 -19.01
N SER A 732 11.68 3.44 -19.13
CA SER A 732 11.30 4.10 -20.39
C SER A 732 12.43 4.26 -21.44
N GLN A 733 13.61 3.66 -21.21
CA GLN A 733 14.78 3.70 -22.09
C GLN A 733 15.32 2.31 -22.51
N ALA A 734 14.80 1.17 -22.02
CA ALA A 734 15.15 -0.14 -22.59
C ALA A 734 14.17 -1.28 -22.22
N ASN A 735 13.68 -1.96 -23.27
CA ASN A 735 13.15 -3.34 -23.35
C ASN A 735 11.73 -3.63 -22.81
N HIS A 736 10.83 -3.81 -23.78
CA HIS A 736 9.50 -4.42 -23.65
C HIS A 736 9.54 -5.77 -22.91
N THR A 737 8.50 -6.09 -22.14
CA THR A 737 8.30 -7.46 -21.60
C THR A 737 7.87 -8.39 -22.73
N THR A 738 8.32 -9.66 -22.71
CA THR A 738 7.81 -10.69 -23.63
C THR A 738 6.59 -11.42 -23.09
N THR A 739 6.08 -11.01 -21.92
CA THR A 739 4.85 -11.56 -21.32
C THR A 739 3.65 -11.33 -22.23
N GLN A 740 2.97 -12.42 -22.56
CA GLN A 740 1.82 -12.43 -23.46
C GLN A 740 0.52 -12.06 -22.72
N MET A 741 -0.38 -11.35 -23.40
CA MET A 741 -1.75 -11.10 -22.95
C MET A 741 -2.72 -12.01 -23.72
N GLY A 742 -3.65 -12.67 -23.01
CA GLY A 742 -4.63 -13.55 -23.66
C GLY A 742 -3.94 -14.70 -24.40
N SER A 743 -4.08 -14.74 -25.73
CA SER A 743 -3.45 -15.76 -26.58
C SER A 743 -2.01 -15.44 -26.98
N GLY A 744 -1.53 -14.22 -26.71
CA GLY A 744 -0.27 -13.70 -27.24
C GLY A 744 -0.32 -13.26 -28.70
N ALA A 745 -1.45 -13.46 -29.40
CA ALA A 745 -1.64 -12.97 -30.77
C ALA A 745 -2.24 -11.56 -30.79
N PHE A 746 -1.89 -10.80 -31.83
CA PHE A 746 -2.52 -9.50 -32.08
C PHE A 746 -4.00 -9.66 -32.46
N PRO A 747 -4.85 -8.65 -32.19
CA PRO A 747 -6.27 -8.70 -32.54
C PRO A 747 -6.52 -8.80 -34.05
N THR A 748 -5.56 -8.44 -34.89
CA THR A 748 -5.61 -8.63 -36.35
C THR A 748 -5.65 -10.10 -36.77
N SER A 749 -5.29 -11.02 -35.88
CA SER A 749 -5.38 -12.47 -36.11
C SER A 749 -6.80 -13.02 -36.00
N LEU A 750 -7.78 -12.20 -35.56
CA LEU A 750 -9.21 -12.50 -35.51
C LEU A 750 -9.59 -13.69 -34.61
N TYR A 751 -10.89 -14.01 -34.60
CA TYR A 751 -11.48 -15.08 -33.80
C TYR A 751 -10.81 -16.44 -34.05
N GLY A 752 -10.61 -17.21 -32.98
CA GLY A 752 -9.93 -18.51 -33.02
C GLY A 752 -8.42 -18.43 -32.87
N ILE A 753 -7.82 -17.22 -32.95
CA ILE A 753 -6.39 -17.00 -32.69
C ILE A 753 -6.20 -15.87 -31.68
N ALA A 754 -6.88 -14.75 -31.84
CA ALA A 754 -6.88 -13.66 -30.86
C ALA A 754 -7.80 -13.98 -29.67
N SER A 755 -7.39 -13.58 -28.47
CA SER A 755 -8.23 -13.63 -27.27
C SER A 755 -9.34 -12.58 -27.33
N TYR A 756 -10.48 -12.86 -26.69
CA TYR A 756 -11.64 -11.97 -26.71
C TYR A 756 -12.46 -12.04 -25.41
N VAL A 757 -13.32 -11.04 -25.22
CA VAL A 757 -14.42 -11.08 -24.25
C VAL A 757 -15.73 -10.95 -25.03
N ALA A 758 -16.59 -11.96 -24.96
CA ALA A 758 -17.84 -12.03 -25.69
C ALA A 758 -19.05 -11.71 -24.79
N ARG A 759 -20.20 -11.47 -25.42
CA ARG A 759 -21.51 -11.30 -24.76
C ARG A 759 -21.48 -10.28 -23.61
N ILE A 760 -20.71 -9.21 -23.82
CA ILE A 760 -20.52 -8.12 -22.84
C ILE A 760 -21.86 -7.46 -22.53
N ARG A 761 -22.12 -7.23 -21.25
CA ARG A 761 -23.30 -6.52 -20.75
C ARG A 761 -22.94 -5.58 -19.61
N ASN A 762 -23.58 -4.43 -19.57
CA ASN A 762 -23.66 -3.56 -18.38
C ASN A 762 -25.08 -3.62 -17.80
N MET A 763 -25.21 -3.15 -16.58
CA MET A 763 -26.48 -2.99 -15.89
C MET A 763 -26.52 -1.63 -15.24
N ASP A 764 -27.61 -0.90 -15.46
CA ASP A 764 -27.91 0.39 -14.85
C ASP A 764 -29.06 0.23 -13.84
N PHE A 765 -29.63 1.35 -13.38
CA PHE A 765 -30.76 1.36 -12.45
C PHE A 765 -32.07 0.79 -13.01
N SER A 766 -32.15 0.46 -14.30
CA SER A 766 -33.28 -0.36 -14.80
C SER A 766 -33.19 -1.82 -14.38
N LEU A 767 -32.05 -2.24 -13.83
CA LEU A 767 -31.79 -3.61 -13.35
C LEU A 767 -31.89 -4.69 -14.44
N GLN A 768 -31.73 -4.28 -15.70
CA GLN A 768 -31.72 -5.15 -16.86
C GLN A 768 -30.33 -5.22 -17.48
N TRP A 769 -29.95 -6.39 -17.98
CA TRP A 769 -28.71 -6.58 -18.72
C TRP A 769 -28.80 -5.94 -20.11
N LYS A 770 -27.98 -4.91 -20.35
CA LYS A 770 -27.94 -4.15 -21.60
C LYS A 770 -26.59 -4.28 -22.29
N TYR A 771 -26.58 -4.05 -23.61
CA TYR A 771 -25.31 -3.84 -24.30
C TYR A 771 -24.76 -2.47 -23.92
N PRO A 772 -23.44 -2.34 -23.71
CA PRO A 772 -22.81 -1.03 -23.60
C PRO A 772 -23.08 -0.21 -24.87
N GLY A 773 -23.54 1.04 -24.74
CA GLY A 773 -23.84 1.90 -25.89
C GLY A 773 -22.58 2.45 -26.59
N ASP A 774 -22.65 2.73 -27.90
CA ASP A 774 -21.48 3.25 -28.66
C ASP A 774 -20.93 4.60 -28.13
N LYS A 775 -21.79 5.42 -27.49
CA LYS A 775 -21.38 6.67 -26.82
C LYS A 775 -20.73 6.43 -25.45
N GLU A 776 -20.98 5.27 -24.86
CA GLU A 776 -20.53 4.90 -23.51
C GLU A 776 -19.19 4.17 -23.54
N THR A 777 -18.72 3.73 -24.72
CA THR A 777 -17.59 2.80 -24.83
C THR A 777 -16.36 3.33 -25.54
N TYR A 778 -15.18 3.06 -24.97
CA TYR A 778 -13.88 3.44 -25.53
C TYR A 778 -12.92 2.25 -25.48
N LEU A 779 -12.12 2.08 -26.53
CA LEU A 779 -11.04 1.09 -26.57
C LEU A 779 -9.75 1.74 -26.07
N LYS A 780 -9.17 1.19 -25.00
CA LYS A 780 -7.87 1.63 -24.47
C LYS A 780 -6.85 0.50 -24.62
N GLY A 781 -5.80 0.76 -25.40
CA GLY A 781 -4.61 -0.08 -25.49
C GLY A 781 -3.38 0.71 -25.08
N GLN A 782 -2.52 0.12 -24.24
CA GLN A 782 -1.24 0.72 -23.83
C GLN A 782 -0.07 -0.17 -24.27
N GLY A 783 1.01 0.46 -24.73
CA GLY A 783 2.19 -0.24 -25.25
C GLY A 783 1.91 -0.95 -26.57
N GLU A 784 2.42 -2.18 -26.71
CA GLU A 784 2.25 -2.99 -27.93
C GLU A 784 0.89 -3.73 -27.99
N TYR A 785 0.11 -3.74 -26.90
CA TYR A 785 -1.16 -4.47 -26.85
C TYR A 785 -2.29 -3.66 -27.50
N LYS A 786 -3.01 -4.30 -28.43
CA LYS A 786 -4.07 -3.67 -29.22
C LYS A 786 -5.41 -4.38 -29.00
N LEU A 787 -6.49 -3.61 -29.09
CA LEU A 787 -7.85 -4.12 -29.17
C LEU A 787 -8.50 -3.77 -30.50
N VAL A 788 -9.34 -4.68 -30.98
CA VAL A 788 -10.26 -4.44 -32.09
C VAL A 788 -11.64 -4.89 -31.62
N ALA A 789 -12.60 -3.97 -31.62
CA ALA A 789 -14.01 -4.34 -31.46
C ALA A 789 -14.52 -4.88 -32.80
N PRO A 790 -15.05 -6.11 -32.88
CA PRO A 790 -15.78 -6.54 -34.06
C PRO A 790 -17.10 -5.76 -34.11
N GLY A 791 -17.10 -4.65 -34.84
CA GLY A 791 -18.30 -3.86 -35.15
C GLY A 791 -18.97 -3.23 -33.93
N ALA A 792 -18.35 -2.22 -33.33
CA ALA A 792 -19.14 -1.14 -32.74
C ALA A 792 -19.93 -0.49 -33.88
N SER A 793 -21.23 -0.32 -33.71
CA SER A 793 -22.18 0.21 -34.69
C SER A 793 -21.94 1.69 -34.92
N ARG A 794 -20.79 2.04 -35.52
CA ARG A 794 -20.60 3.36 -36.08
C ARG A 794 -21.57 3.50 -37.24
N ALA A 795 -22.62 4.29 -37.07
CA ALA A 795 -23.45 4.71 -38.18
C ALA A 795 -22.51 5.29 -39.26
N SER A 796 -22.31 4.55 -40.35
CA SER A 796 -21.33 4.92 -41.37
C SER A 796 -21.78 6.14 -42.18
N GLY A 797 -23.03 6.59 -41.95
CA GLY A 797 -23.68 7.78 -42.49
C GLY A 797 -25.18 7.73 -42.22
N TYR A 798 -25.89 8.83 -42.46
CA TYR A 798 -27.36 8.86 -42.56
C TYR A 798 -27.74 9.51 -43.90
N TRP A 799 -28.84 9.06 -44.48
CA TRP A 799 -29.41 9.69 -45.67
C TRP A 799 -30.52 10.63 -45.23
N THR A 800 -30.55 11.85 -45.76
CA THR A 800 -31.61 12.81 -45.44
C THR A 800 -32.93 12.34 -46.07
N THR A 801 -34.05 12.64 -45.41
CA THR A 801 -35.39 12.32 -45.93
C THR A 801 -35.70 13.04 -47.25
N THR A 802 -34.93 14.09 -47.58
CA THR A 802 -34.99 14.79 -48.88
C THR A 802 -34.41 14.00 -50.04
N LEU A 803 -33.53 13.01 -49.80
CA LEU A 803 -32.93 12.17 -50.85
C LEU A 803 -33.78 10.94 -51.19
N PHE A 804 -34.66 10.49 -50.29
CA PHE A 804 -35.44 9.27 -50.45
C PHE A 804 -36.92 9.50 -50.13
N THR A 805 -37.70 9.87 -51.14
CA THR A 805 -39.13 10.14 -51.00
C THR A 805 -39.94 8.90 -50.61
N SER A 806 -39.59 7.73 -51.15
CA SER A 806 -40.29 6.45 -50.91
C SER A 806 -39.77 5.65 -49.70
N LEU A 807 -38.58 5.95 -49.18
CA LEU A 807 -38.02 5.33 -47.96
C LEU A 807 -38.07 6.28 -46.76
N SER A 808 -38.79 7.40 -46.88
CA SER A 808 -38.91 8.45 -45.87
C SER A 808 -39.61 7.99 -44.58
N HIS A 809 -40.44 6.95 -44.67
CA HIS A 809 -41.20 6.39 -43.55
C HIS A 809 -40.65 5.05 -43.06
N ARG A 810 -40.61 4.02 -43.93
CA ARG A 810 -40.06 2.70 -43.61
C ARG A 810 -39.62 1.98 -44.90
N ALA A 811 -38.72 1.01 -44.77
CA ALA A 811 -38.41 0.09 -45.85
C ALA A 811 -39.42 -1.07 -45.88
N GLU A 812 -39.93 -1.42 -47.06
CA GLU A 812 -40.86 -2.54 -47.23
C GLU A 812 -40.15 -3.89 -47.41
N ALA A 813 -38.87 -3.86 -47.81
CA ALA A 813 -38.02 -5.03 -47.95
C ALA A 813 -36.58 -4.69 -47.55
N LEU A 814 -35.90 -5.65 -46.95
CA LEU A 814 -34.49 -5.57 -46.59
C LEU A 814 -33.76 -6.75 -47.24
N ALA A 815 -32.62 -6.48 -47.86
CA ALA A 815 -31.81 -7.49 -48.53
C ALA A 815 -30.34 -7.32 -48.17
N TRP A 816 -29.66 -8.45 -47.94
CA TRP A 816 -28.24 -8.51 -47.60
C TRP A 816 -27.56 -9.54 -48.51
N GLY A 817 -26.43 -9.18 -49.09
CA GLY A 817 -25.70 -10.05 -50.02
C GLY A 817 -24.65 -9.31 -50.83
N GLY A 818 -23.97 -10.03 -51.71
CA GLY A 818 -23.05 -9.46 -52.70
C GLY A 818 -23.76 -9.21 -54.03
N LYS A 819 -23.28 -8.22 -54.79
CA LYS A 819 -23.71 -7.97 -56.17
C LYS A 819 -22.48 -7.83 -57.06
N VAL A 820 -22.42 -8.61 -58.12
CA VAL A 820 -21.43 -8.44 -59.19
C VAL A 820 -22.13 -7.76 -60.37
N ILE A 821 -21.56 -6.65 -60.84
CA ILE A 821 -22.03 -5.95 -62.03
C ILE A 821 -20.89 -5.98 -63.03
N ASN A 822 -21.11 -6.61 -64.18
CA ASN A 822 -20.19 -6.57 -65.31
C ASN A 822 -20.86 -5.78 -66.43
N SER A 823 -20.41 -4.54 -66.65
CA SER A 823 -20.94 -3.65 -67.70
C SER A 823 -20.37 -3.94 -69.08
N ALA A 824 -19.32 -4.79 -69.21
CA ALA A 824 -18.61 -5.00 -70.46
C ALA A 824 -19.34 -5.94 -71.45
N HIS A 825 -20.27 -6.79 -70.99
CA HIS A 825 -20.95 -7.77 -71.85
C HIS A 825 -22.44 -7.88 -71.52
N MET A 826 -23.24 -6.95 -72.05
CA MET A 826 -24.71 -7.06 -72.14
C MET A 826 -25.17 -7.77 -73.43
N GLY A 827 -24.35 -8.69 -73.96
CA GLY A 827 -24.65 -9.47 -75.15
C GLY A 827 -24.92 -10.92 -74.76
N ALA A 828 -25.98 -11.50 -75.33
CA ALA A 828 -26.45 -12.85 -75.05
C ALA A 828 -25.33 -13.91 -75.06
N HIS A 829 -25.49 -14.91 -74.18
CA HIS A 829 -24.59 -16.00 -73.79
C HIS A 829 -23.75 -15.69 -72.55
N GLY A 830 -24.17 -16.28 -71.43
CA GLY A 830 -23.59 -16.15 -70.09
C GLY A 830 -22.13 -16.59 -70.05
N GLN A 831 -21.23 -15.69 -70.40
CA GLN A 831 -19.81 -15.85 -70.13
C GLN A 831 -19.49 -15.35 -68.73
N HIS A 832 -18.79 -16.21 -68.00
CA HIS A 832 -18.40 -16.00 -66.61
C HIS A 832 -17.44 -14.83 -66.49
N THR A 833 -17.67 -13.97 -65.50
CA THR A 833 -16.75 -12.89 -65.15
C THR A 833 -15.65 -13.44 -64.25
N GLN A 834 -14.40 -12.98 -64.45
CA GLN A 834 -13.30 -13.27 -63.51
C GLN A 834 -13.46 -12.52 -62.17
N THR A 835 -14.44 -11.61 -62.07
CA THR A 835 -14.71 -10.86 -60.86
C THR A 835 -15.39 -11.74 -59.82
N ASP A 836 -14.66 -12.06 -58.77
CA ASP A 836 -15.16 -12.83 -57.64
C ASP A 836 -16.25 -12.05 -56.86
N MET A 837 -17.26 -12.78 -56.39
CA MET A 837 -18.22 -12.27 -55.40
C MET A 837 -17.78 -12.69 -54.00
N GLY A 838 -17.68 -11.75 -53.07
CA GLY A 838 -17.20 -12.05 -51.72
C GLY A 838 -15.72 -12.46 -51.72
N SER A 839 -15.40 -13.69 -51.33
CA SER A 839 -14.03 -14.19 -51.19
C SER A 839 -13.55 -15.08 -52.34
N GLY A 840 -14.39 -15.34 -53.35
CA GLY A 840 -14.04 -16.21 -54.49
C GLY A 840 -13.95 -17.71 -54.19
N HIS A 841 -14.30 -18.15 -52.98
CA HIS A 841 -14.25 -19.57 -52.57
C HIS A 841 -15.65 -20.19 -52.44
N PHE A 842 -15.76 -21.49 -52.77
CA PHE A 842 -17.03 -22.25 -52.68
C PHE A 842 -17.45 -22.51 -51.23
N LEU A 843 -18.77 -22.62 -51.02
CA LEU A 843 -19.40 -22.87 -49.71
C LEU A 843 -18.91 -24.15 -49.02
N THR A 844 -18.59 -25.18 -49.80
CA THR A 844 -18.08 -26.47 -49.31
C THR A 844 -16.69 -26.36 -48.68
N MET A 845 -15.97 -25.27 -48.95
CA MET A 845 -14.65 -25.01 -48.34
C MET A 845 -14.76 -24.43 -46.92
N GLY A 846 -15.99 -24.24 -46.41
CA GLY A 846 -16.28 -23.86 -45.03
C GLY A 846 -16.08 -22.37 -44.72
N ASN A 847 -16.45 -22.01 -43.48
CA ASN A 847 -16.52 -20.63 -43.00
C ASN A 847 -15.15 -19.93 -42.90
N LEU A 848 -14.05 -20.66 -43.03
CA LEU A 848 -12.69 -20.10 -43.00
C LEU A 848 -12.22 -19.60 -44.38
N ARG A 849 -12.95 -19.91 -45.46
CA ARG A 849 -12.58 -19.53 -46.84
C ARG A 849 -13.72 -18.84 -47.58
N ALA A 850 -14.97 -19.23 -47.37
CA ALA A 850 -16.12 -18.58 -48.01
C ALA A 850 -16.51 -17.27 -47.31
N SER A 851 -16.94 -16.26 -48.08
CA SER A 851 -17.47 -15.00 -47.56
C SER A 851 -18.87 -15.21 -47.00
N PHE A 852 -19.15 -14.60 -45.85
CA PHE A 852 -20.44 -14.72 -45.17
C PHE A 852 -20.87 -13.39 -44.55
N ILE A 853 -22.18 -13.21 -44.41
CA ILE A 853 -22.79 -12.13 -43.62
C ILE A 853 -23.40 -12.78 -42.38
N ARG A 854 -23.08 -12.24 -41.19
CA ARG A 854 -23.53 -12.73 -39.87
C ARG A 854 -24.08 -11.59 -39.02
N GLY A 855 -24.88 -11.95 -38.02
CA GLY A 855 -25.43 -10.97 -37.07
C GLY A 855 -26.50 -10.06 -37.69
N ILE A 856 -27.22 -10.55 -38.71
CA ILE A 856 -28.27 -9.76 -39.39
C ILE A 856 -29.40 -9.49 -38.39
N GLN A 857 -29.66 -8.20 -38.16
CA GLN A 857 -30.71 -7.70 -37.29
C GLN A 857 -31.40 -6.52 -38.00
N PHE A 858 -32.67 -6.28 -37.66
CA PHE A 858 -33.40 -5.12 -38.15
C PHE A 858 -34.11 -4.41 -37.00
N ILE A 859 -34.36 -3.11 -37.15
CA ILE A 859 -35.12 -2.34 -36.18
C ILE A 859 -36.58 -2.30 -36.66
N ASP A 860 -37.50 -2.72 -35.80
CA ASP A 860 -38.93 -2.68 -36.12
C ASP A 860 -39.54 -1.27 -35.88
N ASP A 861 -40.82 -1.13 -36.22
CA ASP A 861 -41.61 0.10 -36.05
C ASP A 861 -41.76 0.54 -34.58
N LYS A 862 -41.38 -0.33 -33.62
CA LYS A 862 -41.36 -0.06 -32.19
C LYS A 862 -39.94 0.24 -31.67
N PHE A 863 -38.99 0.48 -32.58
CA PHE A 863 -37.58 0.79 -32.29
C PHE A 863 -36.84 -0.33 -31.56
N PHE A 864 -37.32 -1.57 -31.63
CA PHE A 864 -36.61 -2.70 -31.08
C PHE A 864 -35.79 -3.39 -32.15
N THR A 865 -34.57 -3.76 -31.79
CA THR A 865 -33.74 -4.63 -32.61
C THR A 865 -34.28 -6.06 -32.54
N ARG A 866 -34.65 -6.61 -33.70
CA ARG A 866 -35.23 -7.95 -33.87
C ARG A 866 -34.26 -8.84 -34.66
N ILE A 867 -34.31 -10.13 -34.35
CA ILE A 867 -33.67 -11.20 -35.10
C ILE A 867 -34.71 -11.77 -36.07
N LEU A 868 -34.35 -11.93 -37.35
CA LEU A 868 -35.22 -12.53 -38.37
C LEU A 868 -35.50 -13.99 -38.05
N TRP A 869 -36.69 -14.50 -38.34
CA TRP A 869 -37.01 -15.94 -38.19
C TRP A 869 -37.15 -16.67 -39.55
N PHE A 870 -37.22 -15.91 -40.64
CA PHE A 870 -37.37 -16.42 -42.00
C PHE A 870 -36.57 -15.55 -42.98
N LEU A 871 -35.51 -16.13 -43.56
CA LEU A 871 -34.75 -15.54 -44.67
C LEU A 871 -34.94 -16.41 -45.91
N VAL A 872 -35.26 -15.78 -47.05
CA VAL A 872 -35.44 -16.47 -48.33
C VAL A 872 -34.23 -16.19 -49.21
N PRO A 873 -33.45 -17.20 -49.62
CA PRO A 873 -32.36 -17.00 -50.56
C PRO A 873 -32.92 -16.62 -51.95
N ASN A 874 -32.44 -15.51 -52.51
CA ASN A 874 -32.83 -15.04 -53.84
C ASN A 874 -31.59 -14.91 -54.74
N ILE A 875 -31.57 -15.61 -55.87
CA ILE A 875 -30.45 -15.67 -56.82
C ILE A 875 -31.01 -15.43 -58.23
N THR A 876 -30.52 -14.37 -58.88
CA THR A 876 -31.04 -13.92 -60.18
C THR A 876 -30.49 -14.69 -61.38
N ASN A 877 -29.35 -15.38 -61.27
CA ASN A 877 -28.76 -16.18 -62.35
C ASN A 877 -28.15 -17.49 -61.83
N LYS A 878 -29.02 -18.48 -61.56
CA LYS A 878 -28.68 -19.74 -60.86
C LYS A 878 -27.61 -20.58 -61.57
N ASN A 879 -27.53 -20.53 -62.89
CA ASN A 879 -26.63 -21.39 -63.68
C ASN A 879 -25.13 -21.05 -63.50
N CYS A 880 -24.81 -19.87 -62.94
CA CYS A 880 -23.44 -19.43 -62.70
C CYS A 880 -22.88 -19.89 -61.33
N TYR A 881 -23.71 -20.48 -60.47
CA TYR A 881 -23.37 -20.82 -59.09
C TYR A 881 -23.81 -22.28 -58.84
N GLY A 882 -22.86 -23.20 -58.68
CA GLY A 882 -23.10 -24.66 -58.70
C GLY A 882 -24.20 -25.17 -57.73
N GLU A 883 -24.66 -26.40 -57.97
CA GLU A 883 -25.91 -27.05 -57.49
C GLU A 883 -26.18 -27.11 -55.96
N ASN A 884 -25.28 -26.64 -55.10
CA ASN A 884 -25.50 -26.63 -53.64
C ASN A 884 -26.11 -25.30 -53.18
N GLU A 885 -27.43 -25.20 -53.33
CA GLU A 885 -28.32 -24.07 -53.01
C GLU A 885 -27.95 -23.29 -51.73
N GLY A 886 -28.20 -21.97 -51.73
CA GLY A 886 -27.69 -21.05 -50.72
C GLY A 886 -28.07 -21.46 -49.32
N GLU A 887 -27.05 -21.80 -48.52
CA GLU A 887 -27.28 -22.32 -47.19
C GLU A 887 -27.55 -21.17 -46.23
N VAL A 888 -28.80 -21.08 -45.78
CA VAL A 888 -29.21 -20.24 -44.66
C VAL A 888 -29.15 -21.12 -43.41
N SER A 889 -28.03 -21.05 -42.69
CA SER A 889 -27.86 -21.78 -41.42
C SER A 889 -28.10 -20.84 -40.24
N ALA A 890 -28.88 -21.30 -39.26
CA ALA A 890 -28.91 -20.68 -37.94
C ALA A 890 -27.60 -21.04 -37.23
N ASP A 891 -26.76 -20.05 -36.95
CA ASP A 891 -25.54 -20.26 -36.19
C ASP A 891 -25.85 -20.25 -34.68
N TRP A 892 -24.91 -20.80 -33.89
CA TRP A 892 -24.92 -21.02 -32.43
C TRP A 892 -25.44 -19.87 -31.55
N ALA A 893 -25.48 -18.64 -32.07
CA ALA A 893 -25.98 -17.45 -31.38
C ALA A 893 -27.40 -17.00 -31.82
N GLY A 894 -28.14 -17.83 -32.58
CA GLY A 894 -29.48 -17.49 -33.09
C GLY A 894 -29.47 -16.52 -34.27
N PHE A 895 -28.32 -16.29 -34.90
CA PHE A 895 -28.17 -15.43 -36.06
C PHE A 895 -28.09 -16.25 -37.35
N TYR A 896 -28.70 -15.73 -38.41
CA TYR A 896 -28.69 -16.38 -39.71
C TYR A 896 -27.40 -16.03 -40.45
N THR A 897 -26.73 -17.05 -40.99
CA THR A 897 -25.58 -16.88 -41.87
C THR A 897 -26.05 -16.95 -43.32
N VAL A 898 -25.75 -15.92 -44.11
CA VAL A 898 -25.91 -15.97 -45.58
C VAL A 898 -24.51 -16.09 -46.17
N ARG A 899 -24.23 -17.22 -46.82
CA ARG A 899 -22.94 -17.44 -47.48
C ARG A 899 -23.01 -17.02 -48.95
N VAL A 900 -21.95 -16.39 -49.46
CA VAL A 900 -21.90 -15.80 -50.81
C VAL A 900 -20.91 -16.57 -51.69
N TRP A 901 -21.24 -16.67 -52.99
CA TRP A 901 -20.78 -17.71 -53.92
C TRP A 901 -19.58 -17.33 -54.80
N ARG A 902 -18.91 -18.34 -55.37
CA ARG A 902 -18.03 -18.18 -56.54
C ARG A 902 -18.83 -18.37 -57.83
N VAL A 903 -18.60 -17.51 -58.83
CA VAL A 903 -19.04 -17.73 -60.22
C VAL A 903 -18.21 -18.88 -60.79
N ALA A 904 -18.84 -19.99 -61.22
CA ALA A 904 -18.13 -21.14 -61.80
C ALA A 904 -17.27 -20.75 -63.00
#